data_AF-A0A2H0IYD3-F1
#
_entry.id   AF-A0A2H0IYD3-F1
#
_cell.length_a   1.000
_cell.length_b   1.000
_cell.length_c   1.000
_cell.angle_alpha   90.00
_cell.angle_beta   90.00
_cell.angle_gamma   90.00
#
_symmetry.space_group_name_H-M   'P 1'
#
loop_
_entity.id
_entity.type
_entity.pdbx_description
1 polymer ?
#
loop_
_entity_poly.entity_id
_entity_poly.type
_entity_poly.pdbx_seq_one_letter_code
_entity_poly.pdbx_strand_id
1 'polypeptide(L)'
;MNFCYGCKHAVLSLPSHLLTLLRWLTLASALVVVASPALAAKTYTVNSDGTVTDPTTGLTWKRCAEGQTWSGTTCSGTAATYNWATAKALTSTFAGQSDWRLPNIRELQSIVDRTVSSPAIDVAAFPFTPKYSDIASDFWSSTVNFSAPSESWYVNFIHGNADAAPTTISVKFYVRLVRGGQPLGLLDITRPDADYIDQGDGTVLHTPTGLTWQRCAQGQSWINGTCSGTLSPSNWATASASINTYAGHADWRLPTEEELASLVDYSRFAPAINATMFPHLPITALFWSSTPLTAQASWYLNFKAGNVNTNTNFSGLYVRWVRGGRSFGPLALSVSKTGAGQVATSVLPGIECGAVCQSGYYAGEVVTLNASPATNLIAWGGACASAGAAASCTVTMDAAKSVSASFKDTPMVAGLPTSLAFSSANLRSIGTAQVIALRNTGTAALNISSIVVASGEFAQTHTCLASLAAGATCNISVTFEPTLAGSQNGALLLVSDALDSPHSVSLAGTAVATAADAPTDVSAIAGNAQASVSFTAPMVNGGAAVSKYTVTASPGGRTGIAASSPITVTGLTNDVSYTFMVTAFNGAGTSVASVASNSVVPLRDSQSISFGPAPTLLFGATATVTATAATSCAANCPTVRNAITFSSTTPTVCSVTTGGRVSALSMGDCGVAADQAINAYYSAAPQATLTIAVGQAPQSISFGAVPVLKLGGSGQLSATGGQSGNALVFSSTTPTICTVTGSTVTDINAGDCVVAVDQAASTHYSAAPQVTQKIVVSPAPQSISFGAAPTLVVDATGTVTATGGASGNGVVFSSVTPSICAVTGSTVSALAAGNCAVAANQAANANYLAAPQTLQWIVVGAGTQSISFGTAPALVAGGQGVLAATGGASGNAVTFSSTTHTVCTVAGNTVTAVKVGDCLVAANQAGNANYGAAAQVTQLITIGKGLALLSGWNLLGNTSDQPVAVAALLSDTTLVTTVWKWDASKPGWQFYTPSMDTNALQDYATSKGYAALTVLNPGDGFWVNAKRLGNLVDPFVGQPYTLGAAQLKKGWNLVATAANVTPAALNQSLTDTLNPPPTVGTVPLNLTSLWAWDNSRSKWYFYAPNLQAQGGTELLNYAASKGYLDFTASGKRLDDGTGFWVNKP
;
A
#
# COMPACT_ATOMS: atom_id res chain seq x y z
N MET A 1 2.02 -14.75 55.88
CA MET A 1 2.96 -15.43 56.79
C MET A 1 4.10 -14.46 57.11
N ASN A 2 4.24 -14.13 58.41
CA ASN A 2 5.36 -13.58 59.19
C ASN A 2 6.24 -12.39 58.72
N PHE A 3 6.10 -11.25 59.44
CA PHE A 3 7.08 -10.54 60.30
C PHE A 3 6.90 -9.01 60.20
N CYS A 4 7.11 -8.14 61.20
CA CYS A 4 6.66 -8.01 62.60
C CYS A 4 7.16 -6.63 63.12
N TYR A 5 6.40 -5.95 64.00
CA TYR A 5 6.76 -4.87 64.97
C TYR A 5 7.34 -3.52 64.46
N GLY A 6 7.08 -2.33 65.05
CA GLY A 6 6.31 -1.96 66.25
C GLY A 6 6.43 -0.44 66.60
N CYS A 7 5.32 0.11 67.11
CA CYS A 7 5.11 1.10 68.20
C CYS A 7 5.81 2.50 68.32
N LYS A 8 4.93 3.52 68.39
CA LYS A 8 4.65 4.50 69.50
C LYS A 8 5.41 5.84 69.68
N HIS A 9 4.61 6.92 69.57
CA HIS A 9 4.36 8.07 70.48
C HIS A 9 5.45 8.88 71.21
N ALA A 10 5.39 10.22 71.04
CA ALA A 10 5.36 11.33 72.04
C ALA A 10 5.78 12.65 71.32
N VAL A 11 4.97 13.68 71.06
CA VAL A 11 4.26 14.72 71.86
C VAL A 11 5.16 15.66 72.70
N LEU A 12 4.92 16.98 72.53
CA LEU A 12 5.39 18.21 73.25
C LEU A 12 6.75 18.78 72.80
N SER A 13 6.99 20.10 72.63
CA SER A 13 6.23 21.35 72.83
C SER A 13 7.10 22.58 72.43
N LEU A 14 6.46 23.76 72.28
CA LEU A 14 6.98 25.17 72.35
C LEU A 14 7.29 25.89 71.00
N PRO A 15 7.26 27.25 70.95
CA PRO A 15 6.21 28.16 71.40
C PRO A 15 5.87 29.25 70.35
N SER A 16 4.78 29.94 70.61
CA SER A 16 4.17 31.03 69.85
C SER A 16 4.98 32.34 69.87
N HIS A 17 5.66 32.67 68.77
CA HIS A 17 5.95 34.05 68.35
C HIS A 17 6.24 34.09 66.83
N LEU A 18 5.19 34.11 66.00
CA LEU A 18 5.22 34.75 64.67
C LEU A 18 3.81 34.85 64.03
N LEU A 19 2.82 35.37 64.76
CA LEU A 19 1.59 35.89 64.15
C LEU A 19 1.86 37.32 63.65
N THR A 20 2.43 37.48 62.44
CA THR A 20 2.29 38.67 61.55
C THR A 20 3.21 38.61 60.31
N LEU A 21 3.35 37.46 59.65
CA LEU A 21 3.95 37.39 58.28
C LEU A 21 3.63 36.05 57.57
N LEU A 22 2.36 35.59 57.67
CA LEU A 22 1.83 34.45 56.92
C LEU A 22 0.87 34.89 55.79
N ARG A 23 1.29 35.90 55.02
CA ARG A 23 0.85 36.15 53.66
C ARG A 23 2.14 36.21 52.85
N TRP A 24 2.22 35.49 51.73
CA TRP A 24 3.38 35.34 50.84
C TRP A 24 4.43 34.28 51.21
N LEU A 25 4.05 33.00 51.34
CA LEU A 25 4.89 31.81 51.00
C LEU A 25 4.18 30.50 51.39
N THR A 26 3.13 30.13 50.65
CA THR A 26 2.66 28.73 50.48
C THR A 26 2.16 28.57 49.05
N LEU A 27 3.10 28.62 48.10
CA LEU A 27 2.92 28.17 46.73
C LEU A 27 4.11 27.25 46.43
N ALA A 28 3.82 26.12 45.80
CA ALA A 28 4.72 25.02 45.48
C ALA A 28 5.04 24.06 46.63
N SER A 29 4.16 23.06 46.83
CA SER A 29 4.48 21.62 47.01
C SER A 29 3.26 20.86 47.52
N ALA A 30 2.10 21.05 46.89
CA ALA A 30 1.07 20.00 46.87
C ALA A 30 1.24 19.35 45.50
N LEU A 31 1.81 18.15 45.49
CA LEU A 31 1.86 17.27 44.34
C LEU A 31 0.40 16.98 43.97
N VAL A 32 -0.16 17.78 43.08
CA VAL A 32 -1.40 17.45 42.39
C VAL A 32 -1.03 16.25 41.52
N VAL A 33 -1.25 15.05 42.05
CA VAL A 33 -1.55 13.93 41.19
C VAL A 33 -2.82 14.35 40.47
N VAL A 34 -2.66 14.89 39.26
CA VAL A 34 -3.76 15.03 38.33
C VAL A 34 -4.14 13.58 38.04
N ALA A 35 -5.06 13.03 38.83
CA ALA A 35 -5.75 11.82 38.44
C ALA A 35 -6.42 12.18 37.12
N SER A 36 -5.89 11.63 36.02
CA SER A 36 -6.54 11.67 34.72
C SER A 36 -8.02 11.35 34.94
N PRO A 37 -8.97 12.12 34.35
CA PRO A 37 -10.37 11.78 34.48
C PRO A 37 -10.54 10.33 34.04
N ALA A 38 -11.10 9.50 34.91
CA ALA A 38 -11.43 8.13 34.55
C ALA A 38 -12.28 8.17 33.29
N LEU A 39 -11.87 7.45 32.23
CA LEU A 39 -12.69 7.26 31.03
C LEU A 39 -14.07 6.80 31.51
N ALA A 40 -15.14 7.44 31.01
CA ALA A 40 -16.48 6.92 31.22
C ALA A 40 -16.80 5.90 30.12
N ALA A 41 -17.59 4.88 30.46
CA ALA A 41 -18.03 3.87 29.49
C ALA A 41 -18.83 4.52 28.35
N LYS A 42 -18.60 4.03 27.13
CA LYS A 42 -19.29 4.47 25.90
C LYS A 42 -20.78 4.11 25.99
N THR A 43 -21.66 5.06 25.68
CA THR A 43 -23.12 4.86 25.74
C THR A 43 -23.69 4.36 24.41
N TYR A 44 -24.57 3.37 24.48
CA TYR A 44 -25.23 2.79 23.31
C TYR A 44 -26.76 2.94 23.35
N THR A 45 -27.39 3.04 22.19
CA THR A 45 -28.85 2.97 22.05
C THR A 45 -29.26 1.51 21.88
N VAL A 46 -29.77 0.89 22.94
CA VAL A 46 -30.23 -0.50 22.92
C VAL A 46 -31.61 -0.58 22.28
N ASN A 47 -31.73 -1.37 21.21
CA ASN A 47 -33.00 -1.60 20.51
C ASN A 47 -33.70 -2.85 21.07
N SER A 48 -35.04 -2.91 20.96
CA SER A 48 -35.85 -4.03 21.46
C SER A 48 -35.73 -5.30 20.62
N ASP A 49 -35.16 -5.21 19.42
CA ASP A 49 -35.04 -6.29 18.43
C ASP A 49 -33.75 -7.12 18.55
N GLY A 50 -32.96 -6.90 19.60
CA GLY A 50 -31.68 -7.58 19.81
C GLY A 50 -30.50 -6.96 19.06
N THR A 51 -30.69 -5.75 18.54
CA THR A 51 -29.61 -4.90 18.01
C THR A 51 -29.25 -3.77 18.96
N VAL A 52 -28.09 -3.16 18.74
CA VAL A 52 -27.65 -1.98 19.48
C VAL A 52 -27.05 -0.99 18.48
N THR A 53 -27.47 0.27 18.57
CA THR A 53 -26.95 1.34 17.72
C THR A 53 -25.93 2.16 18.49
N ASP A 54 -24.75 2.31 17.92
CA ASP A 54 -23.72 3.21 18.44
C ASP A 54 -23.98 4.63 17.88
N PRO A 55 -24.42 5.59 18.72
CA PRO A 55 -24.71 6.94 18.27
C PRO A 55 -23.46 7.69 17.79
N THR A 56 -22.26 7.23 18.16
CA THR A 56 -20.97 7.85 17.78
C THR A 56 -20.60 7.53 16.34
N THR A 57 -20.85 6.29 15.91
CA THR A 57 -20.46 5.79 14.59
C THR A 57 -21.63 5.68 13.62
N GLY A 58 -22.86 5.68 14.12
CA GLY A 58 -24.07 5.38 13.36
C GLY A 58 -24.22 3.90 13.01
N LEU A 59 -23.28 3.04 13.43
CA LEU A 59 -23.31 1.61 13.17
C LEU A 59 -24.32 0.91 14.07
N THR A 60 -25.01 -0.08 13.52
CA THR A 60 -25.88 -0.96 14.29
C THR A 60 -25.26 -2.35 14.37
N TRP A 61 -25.14 -2.86 15.57
CA TRP A 61 -24.48 -4.11 15.89
C TRP A 61 -25.49 -5.15 16.37
N LYS A 62 -25.21 -6.42 16.10
CA LYS A 62 -25.90 -7.49 16.83
C LYS A 62 -25.42 -7.53 18.27
N ARG A 63 -26.36 -7.62 19.20
CA ARG A 63 -26.04 -7.76 20.63
C ARG A 63 -25.48 -9.13 20.98
N CYS A 64 -25.88 -10.17 20.24
CA CYS A 64 -25.32 -11.52 20.40
C CYS A 64 -24.16 -11.78 19.43
N ALA A 65 -23.18 -12.54 19.89
CA ALA A 65 -22.17 -13.09 18.99
C ALA A 65 -22.81 -14.18 18.11
N GLU A 66 -22.26 -14.42 16.92
CA GLU A 66 -22.76 -15.47 16.04
C GLU A 66 -22.69 -16.85 16.74
N GLY A 67 -23.74 -17.65 16.59
CA GLY A 67 -23.94 -18.92 17.31
C GLY A 67 -24.78 -18.82 18.59
N GLN A 68 -24.94 -17.61 19.16
CA GLN A 68 -25.90 -17.34 20.24
C GLN A 68 -27.26 -16.93 19.68
N THR A 69 -28.30 -17.04 20.53
CA THR A 69 -29.67 -16.65 20.18
C THR A 69 -30.14 -15.49 21.06
N TRP A 70 -30.85 -14.54 20.44
CA TRP A 70 -31.52 -13.47 21.17
C TRP A 70 -32.82 -13.97 21.81
N SER A 71 -32.98 -13.84 23.13
CA SER A 71 -34.17 -14.30 23.86
C SER A 71 -35.32 -13.29 23.93
N GLY A 72 -35.13 -12.09 23.37
CA GLY A 72 -36.02 -10.93 23.60
C GLY A 72 -35.51 -9.97 24.67
N THR A 73 -34.65 -10.43 25.59
CA THR A 73 -34.06 -9.60 26.67
C THR A 73 -32.55 -9.74 26.81
N THR A 74 -31.97 -10.91 26.48
CA THR A 74 -30.54 -11.17 26.56
C THR A 74 -30.10 -12.19 25.51
N CYS A 75 -28.79 -12.39 25.37
CA CYS A 75 -28.22 -13.48 24.58
C CYS A 75 -28.17 -14.78 25.40
N SER A 76 -28.44 -15.91 24.74
CA SER A 76 -28.36 -17.24 25.33
C SER A 76 -27.67 -18.23 24.38
N GLY A 77 -27.22 -19.37 24.93
CA GLY A 77 -26.44 -20.37 24.18
C GLY A 77 -24.94 -20.05 24.13
N THR A 78 -24.22 -20.84 23.35
CA THR A 78 -22.75 -20.76 23.22
C THR A 78 -22.38 -20.05 21.93
N ALA A 79 -21.50 -19.04 22.00
CA ALA A 79 -20.98 -18.38 20.80
C ALA A 79 -20.17 -19.38 19.96
N ALA A 80 -20.40 -19.38 18.65
CA ALA A 80 -19.70 -20.23 17.71
C ALA A 80 -18.39 -19.57 17.26
N THR A 81 -17.39 -20.39 16.93
CA THR A 81 -16.13 -19.93 16.35
C THR A 81 -16.02 -20.32 14.89
N TYR A 82 -15.41 -19.44 14.11
CA TYR A 82 -15.31 -19.54 12.67
C TYR A 82 -13.86 -19.34 12.25
N ASN A 83 -13.41 -20.10 11.25
CA ASN A 83 -12.21 -19.69 10.51
C ASN A 83 -12.53 -18.40 9.75
N TRP A 84 -11.50 -17.64 9.38
CA TRP A 84 -11.70 -16.31 8.80
C TRP A 84 -12.47 -16.34 7.46
N ALA A 85 -12.21 -17.32 6.59
CA ALA A 85 -12.89 -17.43 5.30
C ALA A 85 -14.40 -17.64 5.47
N THR A 86 -14.79 -18.50 6.42
CA THR A 86 -16.21 -18.68 6.79
C THR A 86 -16.77 -17.42 7.44
N ALA A 87 -16.04 -16.80 8.36
CA ALA A 87 -16.47 -15.57 9.04
C ALA A 87 -16.76 -14.43 8.05
N LYS A 88 -15.91 -14.25 7.04
CA LYS A 88 -16.04 -13.21 6.00
C LYS A 88 -17.21 -13.47 5.04
N ALA A 89 -17.55 -14.75 4.82
CA ALA A 89 -18.67 -15.15 3.98
C ALA A 89 -20.00 -15.29 4.74
N LEU A 90 -20.02 -15.05 6.07
CA LEU A 90 -21.25 -15.10 6.86
C LEU A 90 -22.24 -14.05 6.37
N THR A 91 -23.41 -14.51 5.96
CA THR A 91 -24.58 -13.68 5.73
C THR A 91 -25.59 -13.96 6.84
N SER A 92 -26.41 -12.97 7.19
CA SER A 92 -27.43 -13.15 8.20
C SER A 92 -28.63 -12.26 7.92
N THR A 93 -29.83 -12.80 8.15
CA THR A 93 -31.06 -12.03 8.23
C THR A 93 -31.48 -11.97 9.70
N PHE A 94 -31.39 -10.80 10.31
CA PHE A 94 -31.68 -10.60 11.73
C PHE A 94 -32.36 -9.24 11.94
N ALA A 95 -33.34 -9.18 12.86
CA ALA A 95 -34.14 -7.98 13.13
C ALA A 95 -34.77 -7.35 11.87
N GLY A 96 -35.17 -8.17 10.90
CA GLY A 96 -35.75 -7.70 9.62
C GLY A 96 -34.74 -7.12 8.62
N GLN A 97 -33.44 -7.27 8.86
CA GLN A 97 -32.36 -6.70 8.06
C GLN A 97 -31.43 -7.80 7.54
N SER A 98 -30.90 -7.66 6.32
CA SER A 98 -30.09 -8.67 5.63
C SER A 98 -28.68 -8.20 5.23
N ASP A 99 -28.34 -6.95 5.49
CA ASP A 99 -27.06 -6.28 5.18
C ASP A 99 -26.00 -6.45 6.29
N TRP A 100 -26.14 -7.50 7.11
CA TRP A 100 -25.19 -7.83 8.17
C TRP A 100 -23.87 -8.34 7.59
N ARG A 101 -22.74 -7.77 8.02
CA ARG A 101 -21.40 -8.11 7.55
C ARG A 101 -20.39 -8.22 8.70
N LEU A 102 -19.24 -8.83 8.40
CA LEU A 102 -18.09 -8.84 9.29
C LEU A 102 -17.49 -7.41 9.38
N PRO A 103 -17.34 -6.82 10.59
CA PRO A 103 -16.81 -5.47 10.77
C PRO A 103 -15.36 -5.38 10.30
N ASN A 104 -14.94 -4.22 9.82
CA ASN A 104 -13.52 -3.92 9.63
C ASN A 104 -12.85 -3.71 11.01
N ILE A 105 -11.51 -3.68 11.07
CA ILE A 105 -10.77 -3.59 12.34
C ILE A 105 -11.12 -2.32 13.14
N ARG A 106 -11.34 -1.18 12.48
CA ARG A 106 -11.69 0.07 13.15
C ARG A 106 -13.10 0.06 13.71
N GLU A 107 -14.04 -0.50 12.96
CA GLU A 107 -15.41 -0.71 13.44
C GLU A 107 -15.37 -1.58 14.70
N LEU A 108 -14.61 -2.68 14.69
CA LEU A 108 -14.51 -3.59 15.83
C LEU A 108 -13.77 -2.96 17.04
N GLN A 109 -12.71 -2.18 16.82
CA GLN A 109 -12.04 -1.42 17.88
C GLN A 109 -12.94 -0.33 18.48
N SER A 110 -13.92 0.18 17.73
CA SER A 110 -14.81 1.24 18.20
C SER A 110 -15.76 0.79 19.32
N ILE A 111 -15.95 -0.52 19.50
CA ILE A 111 -16.80 -1.08 20.57
C ILE A 111 -16.01 -1.58 21.78
N VAL A 112 -14.68 -1.44 21.78
CA VAL A 112 -13.84 -1.74 22.94
C VAL A 112 -14.10 -0.73 24.05
N ASP A 113 -14.40 -1.21 25.25
CA ASP A 113 -14.47 -0.39 26.47
C ASP A 113 -13.21 -0.59 27.30
N ARG A 114 -12.37 0.44 27.34
CA ARG A 114 -11.05 0.43 28.00
C ARG A 114 -11.12 0.67 29.50
N THR A 115 -12.31 0.92 30.03
CA THR A 115 -12.55 1.10 31.47
C THR A 115 -12.75 -0.23 32.19
N VAL A 116 -13.07 -1.27 31.43
CA VAL A 116 -13.35 -2.62 31.91
C VAL A 116 -12.43 -3.63 31.22
N SER A 117 -12.29 -4.80 31.81
CA SER A 117 -11.58 -5.93 31.21
C SER A 117 -12.26 -7.24 31.59
N SER A 118 -12.08 -8.26 30.75
CA SER A 118 -12.67 -9.59 30.90
C SER A 118 -14.22 -9.62 31.01
N PRO A 119 -14.97 -9.08 30.02
CA PRO A 119 -14.48 -8.55 28.75
C PRO A 119 -14.41 -7.00 28.69
N ALA A 120 -13.48 -6.47 27.91
CA ALA A 120 -13.24 -5.06 27.60
C ALA A 120 -14.27 -4.51 26.59
N ILE A 121 -15.55 -4.63 26.94
CA ILE A 121 -16.72 -4.20 26.15
C ILE A 121 -17.88 -3.91 27.10
N ASP A 122 -18.79 -3.01 26.72
CA ASP A 122 -20.02 -2.78 27.49
C ASP A 122 -20.89 -4.05 27.46
N VAL A 123 -20.87 -4.80 28.56
CA VAL A 123 -21.63 -6.06 28.70
C VAL A 123 -23.14 -5.85 28.82
N ALA A 124 -23.62 -4.63 29.10
CA ALA A 124 -25.04 -4.32 29.04
C ALA A 124 -25.49 -4.18 27.58
N ALA A 125 -24.69 -3.51 26.74
CA ALA A 125 -24.92 -3.43 25.29
C ALA A 125 -24.71 -4.79 24.60
N PHE A 126 -23.65 -5.52 24.98
CA PHE A 126 -23.21 -6.78 24.37
C PHE A 126 -23.17 -7.94 25.39
N PRO A 127 -24.35 -8.40 25.85
CA PRO A 127 -24.44 -9.41 26.89
C PRO A 127 -23.90 -10.77 26.43
N PHE A 128 -23.35 -11.53 27.37
CA PHE A 128 -22.76 -12.86 27.12
C PHE A 128 -21.65 -12.86 26.05
N THR A 129 -20.92 -11.75 25.90
CA THR A 129 -19.65 -11.78 25.18
C THR A 129 -18.69 -12.77 25.87
N PRO A 130 -18.03 -13.68 25.13
CA PRO A 130 -17.05 -14.62 25.69
C PRO A 130 -16.02 -13.90 26.55
N LYS A 131 -15.65 -14.50 27.69
CA LYS A 131 -14.70 -13.92 28.65
C LYS A 131 -13.46 -14.79 28.77
N TYR A 132 -12.50 -14.40 29.61
CA TYR A 132 -11.19 -15.05 29.76
C TYR A 132 -11.23 -16.60 29.89
N SER A 133 -12.30 -17.19 30.42
CA SER A 133 -12.46 -18.66 30.53
C SER A 133 -12.73 -19.37 29.19
N ASP A 134 -13.09 -18.62 28.15
CA ASP A 134 -13.61 -19.12 26.88
C ASP A 134 -12.65 -18.64 25.78
N ILE A 135 -11.63 -19.44 25.44
CA ILE A 135 -10.67 -19.24 24.32
C ILE A 135 -10.33 -17.77 23.98
N ALA A 136 -9.43 -17.12 24.74
CA ALA A 136 -8.89 -15.78 24.47
C ALA A 136 -9.88 -14.61 24.21
N SER A 137 -11.19 -14.82 23.99
CA SER A 137 -12.16 -13.79 23.55
C SER A 137 -11.73 -13.00 22.29
N ASP A 138 -11.19 -13.70 21.29
CA ASP A 138 -10.78 -13.10 20.01
C ASP A 138 -11.96 -13.00 19.03
N PHE A 139 -12.12 -11.85 18.38
CA PHE A 139 -13.17 -11.58 17.39
C PHE A 139 -12.59 -11.15 16.05
N TRP A 140 -12.98 -11.84 14.98
CA TRP A 140 -12.49 -11.53 13.63
C TRP A 140 -12.96 -10.16 13.14
N SER A 141 -12.06 -9.47 12.44
CA SER A 141 -12.42 -8.38 11.53
C SER A 141 -12.28 -8.83 10.06
N SER A 142 -12.88 -8.06 9.14
CA SER A 142 -12.75 -8.25 7.70
C SER A 142 -11.45 -7.67 7.12
N THR A 143 -10.68 -6.95 7.93
CA THR A 143 -9.43 -6.29 7.52
C THR A 143 -8.28 -7.29 7.50
N VAL A 144 -7.74 -7.53 6.31
CA VAL A 144 -6.57 -8.39 6.10
C VAL A 144 -5.30 -7.66 6.57
N ASN A 145 -4.34 -8.39 7.13
CA ASN A 145 -3.02 -7.83 7.42
C ASN A 145 -2.29 -7.55 6.10
N PHE A 146 -2.08 -6.27 5.78
CA PHE A 146 -1.44 -5.85 4.53
C PHE A 146 -0.05 -6.49 4.32
N SER A 147 0.72 -6.67 5.40
CA SER A 147 2.09 -7.21 5.35
C SER A 147 2.15 -8.74 5.22
N ALA A 148 1.08 -9.42 5.61
CA ALA A 148 0.95 -10.86 5.58
C ALA A 148 -0.50 -11.20 5.17
N PRO A 149 -0.81 -11.28 3.85
CA PRO A 149 -2.18 -11.51 3.38
C PRO A 149 -2.80 -12.85 3.83
N SER A 150 -1.99 -13.75 4.38
CA SER A 150 -2.41 -14.98 5.05
C SER A 150 -2.86 -14.77 6.50
N GLU A 151 -2.89 -13.53 6.98
CA GLU A 151 -3.34 -13.14 8.32
C GLU A 151 -4.46 -12.10 8.22
N SER A 152 -5.33 -12.07 9.22
CA SER A 152 -6.36 -11.04 9.35
C SER A 152 -6.34 -10.44 10.75
N TRP A 153 -6.77 -9.19 10.83
CA TRP A 153 -6.90 -8.49 12.10
C TRP A 153 -8.06 -9.02 12.92
N TYR A 154 -7.87 -9.04 14.24
CA TYR A 154 -8.88 -9.38 15.23
C TYR A 154 -8.78 -8.42 16.42
N VAL A 155 -9.85 -8.34 17.21
CA VAL A 155 -9.86 -7.68 18.52
C VAL A 155 -10.02 -8.74 19.60
N ASN A 156 -9.14 -8.70 20.59
CA ASN A 156 -9.23 -9.51 21.79
C ASN A 156 -10.01 -8.73 22.87
N PHE A 157 -11.21 -9.17 23.22
CA PHE A 157 -12.02 -8.50 24.24
C PHE A 157 -11.65 -8.89 25.68
N ILE A 158 -10.53 -9.57 25.97
CA ILE A 158 -10.07 -9.67 27.37
C ILE A 158 -9.62 -8.29 27.84
N HIS A 159 -8.76 -7.63 27.07
CA HIS A 159 -8.25 -6.29 27.40
C HIS A 159 -8.55 -5.25 26.31
N GLY A 160 -8.98 -5.66 25.12
CA GLY A 160 -9.26 -4.76 23.99
C GLY A 160 -8.11 -4.63 22.98
N ASN A 161 -7.15 -5.57 23.00
CA ASN A 161 -6.00 -5.54 22.08
C ASN A 161 -6.42 -5.77 20.63
N ALA A 162 -5.70 -5.17 19.69
CA ALA A 162 -5.88 -5.42 18.27
C ALA A 162 -4.58 -5.98 17.68
N ASP A 163 -4.66 -7.17 17.10
CA ASP A 163 -3.53 -7.89 16.52
C ASP A 163 -3.95 -8.67 15.27
N ALA A 164 -2.99 -9.32 14.61
CA ALA A 164 -3.23 -10.15 13.43
C ALA A 164 -2.97 -11.63 13.73
N ALA A 165 -3.78 -12.51 13.15
CA ALA A 165 -3.63 -13.96 13.29
C ALA A 165 -3.77 -14.68 11.93
N PRO A 166 -3.15 -15.85 11.75
CA PRO A 166 -3.26 -16.64 10.52
C PRO A 166 -4.72 -16.98 10.17
N THR A 167 -5.09 -16.82 8.90
CA THR A 167 -6.43 -17.16 8.38
C THR A 167 -6.57 -18.65 8.04
N THR A 168 -5.71 -19.51 8.61
CA THR A 168 -5.72 -20.95 8.34
C THR A 168 -6.98 -21.60 8.93
N ILE A 169 -7.40 -22.74 8.37
CA ILE A 169 -8.62 -23.43 8.78
C ILE A 169 -8.62 -23.88 10.26
N SER A 170 -7.42 -24.02 10.86
CA SER A 170 -7.23 -24.42 12.26
C SER A 170 -7.45 -23.28 13.25
N VAL A 171 -7.30 -22.02 12.85
CA VAL A 171 -7.53 -20.85 13.71
C VAL A 171 -9.00 -20.46 13.60
N LYS A 172 -9.69 -20.42 14.74
CA LYS A 172 -11.12 -20.08 14.81
C LYS A 172 -11.38 -19.06 15.90
N PHE A 173 -12.01 -17.96 15.55
CA PHE A 173 -12.37 -16.87 16.46
C PHE A 173 -13.88 -16.58 16.41
N TYR A 174 -14.37 -15.80 17.36
CA TYR A 174 -15.76 -15.38 17.42
C TYR A 174 -16.06 -14.33 16.35
N VAL A 175 -17.36 -14.15 16.06
CA VAL A 175 -17.84 -13.17 15.09
C VAL A 175 -18.99 -12.38 15.71
N ARG A 176 -19.00 -11.07 15.47
CA ARG A 176 -20.12 -10.18 15.77
C ARG A 176 -20.39 -9.35 14.54
N LEU A 177 -21.56 -9.50 13.95
CA LEU A 177 -21.90 -8.80 12.71
C LEU A 177 -22.37 -7.37 13.01
N VAL A 178 -22.05 -6.49 12.06
CA VAL A 178 -22.42 -5.07 12.05
C VAL A 178 -23.17 -4.74 10.77
N ARG A 179 -23.99 -3.69 10.81
CA ARG A 179 -24.70 -3.13 9.66
C ARG A 179 -24.72 -1.60 9.69
N GLY A 180 -25.05 -1.01 8.55
CA GLY A 180 -25.01 0.44 8.34
C GLY A 180 -23.59 0.99 8.15
N GLY A 181 -23.52 2.30 7.86
CA GLY A 181 -22.32 3.12 7.74
C GLY A 181 -21.55 2.97 6.42
N GLN A 182 -21.62 3.99 5.56
CA GLN A 182 -20.38 4.35 4.85
C GLN A 182 -19.42 4.90 5.90
N PRO A 183 -18.13 4.52 5.88
CA PRO A 183 -17.21 4.92 6.93
C PRO A 183 -17.14 6.45 6.98
N LEU A 184 -17.58 7.03 8.10
CA LEU A 184 -17.03 8.32 8.55
C LEU A 184 -15.50 8.21 8.42
N GLY A 185 -14.79 9.24 7.98
CA GLY A 185 -13.34 9.16 7.74
C GLY A 185 -12.54 8.54 8.91
N LEU A 186 -13.06 8.61 10.15
CA LEU A 186 -12.48 7.97 11.32
C LEU A 186 -12.45 6.43 11.29
N LEU A 187 -13.44 5.78 10.66
CA LEU A 187 -13.60 4.32 10.55
C LEU A 187 -13.03 3.73 9.26
N ASP A 188 -12.48 4.55 8.37
CA ASP A 188 -11.76 4.08 7.18
C ASP A 188 -10.46 3.38 7.60
N ILE A 189 -10.14 2.24 6.99
CA ILE A 189 -8.90 1.51 7.24
C ILE A 189 -7.66 2.23 6.66
N THR A 190 -7.84 3.21 5.78
CA THR A 190 -6.79 4.00 5.14
C THR A 190 -6.62 5.40 5.75
N ARG A 191 -5.44 6.02 5.56
CA ARG A 191 -5.16 7.41 5.96
C ARG A 191 -4.53 8.18 4.81
N PRO A 192 -5.31 8.61 3.80
CA PRO A 192 -4.80 9.40 2.68
C PRO A 192 -4.27 10.76 3.14
N ASP A 193 -3.48 11.41 2.28
CA ASP A 193 -2.92 12.75 2.56
C ASP A 193 -4.03 13.80 2.77
N ALA A 194 -5.21 13.60 2.16
CA ALA A 194 -6.37 14.48 2.30
C ALA A 194 -6.96 14.51 3.72
N ASP A 195 -6.66 13.53 4.58
CA ASP A 195 -7.08 13.52 5.99
C ASP A 195 -6.28 14.52 6.84
N TYR A 196 -5.28 15.18 6.26
CA TYR A 196 -4.31 15.98 6.99
C TYR A 196 -4.18 17.37 6.38
N ILE A 197 -4.13 18.38 7.25
CA ILE A 197 -3.78 19.75 6.89
C ILE A 197 -2.43 20.08 7.53
N ASP A 198 -1.40 20.22 6.69
CA ASP A 198 -0.07 20.69 7.10
C ASP A 198 -0.14 22.16 7.52
N GLN A 199 0.33 22.47 8.74
CA GLN A 199 0.32 23.84 9.26
C GLN A 199 1.63 24.59 8.96
N GLY A 200 2.62 23.94 8.33
CA GLY A 200 3.88 24.56 7.90
C GLY A 200 4.91 24.80 9.01
N ASP A 201 4.55 24.57 10.27
CA ASP A 201 5.38 24.75 11.47
C ASP A 201 5.89 23.42 12.07
N GLY A 202 5.75 22.33 11.31
CA GLY A 202 6.05 20.97 11.75
C GLY A 202 4.94 20.32 12.59
N THR A 203 3.75 20.91 12.59
CA THR A 203 2.52 20.29 13.07
C THR A 203 1.57 19.95 11.92
N VAL A 204 0.64 19.04 12.16
CA VAL A 204 -0.37 18.61 11.19
C VAL A 204 -1.72 18.41 11.88
N LEU A 205 -2.79 18.96 11.30
CA LEU A 205 -4.16 18.73 11.76
C LEU A 205 -4.73 17.49 11.09
N HIS A 206 -5.08 16.46 11.86
CA HIS A 206 -5.78 15.28 11.37
C HIS A 206 -7.29 15.54 11.35
N THR A 207 -7.83 15.88 10.18
CA THR A 207 -9.19 16.39 9.98
C THR A 207 -10.30 15.43 10.45
N PRO A 208 -10.19 14.08 10.35
CA PRO A 208 -11.21 13.18 10.88
C PRO A 208 -11.37 13.25 12.41
N THR A 209 -10.30 13.63 13.13
CA THR A 209 -10.29 13.71 14.61
C THR A 209 -10.33 15.15 15.15
N GLY A 210 -9.92 16.13 14.34
CA GLY A 210 -9.67 17.49 14.78
C GLY A 210 -8.42 17.64 15.68
N LEU A 211 -7.63 16.59 15.87
CA LEU A 211 -6.41 16.61 16.66
C LEU A 211 -5.25 17.18 15.85
N THR A 212 -4.43 18.03 16.48
CA THR A 212 -3.17 18.50 15.90
C THR A 212 -2.01 17.69 16.46
N TRP A 213 -1.18 17.17 15.59
CA TRP A 213 -0.06 16.28 15.90
C TRP A 213 1.27 16.94 15.59
N GLN A 214 2.28 16.69 16.42
CA GLN A 214 3.65 16.94 15.99
C GLN A 214 4.03 15.93 14.92
N ARG A 215 4.64 16.42 13.83
CA ARG A 215 5.10 15.56 12.73
C ARG A 215 6.33 14.75 13.12
N CYS A 216 7.24 15.34 13.90
CA CYS A 216 8.39 14.63 14.48
C CYS A 216 8.06 14.02 15.83
N ALA A 217 8.63 12.84 16.10
CA ALA A 217 8.53 12.19 17.39
C ALA A 217 9.61 12.73 18.35
N GLN A 218 9.43 12.48 19.65
CA GLN A 218 10.34 12.99 20.69
C GLN A 218 11.80 12.60 20.41
N GLY A 219 12.70 13.59 20.49
CA GLY A 219 14.12 13.47 20.15
C GLY A 219 14.49 13.96 18.74
N GLN A 220 13.51 14.09 17.84
CA GLN A 220 13.69 14.65 16.51
C GLN A 220 13.24 16.11 16.42
N SER A 221 13.74 16.83 15.42
CA SER A 221 13.40 18.22 15.11
C SER A 221 12.89 18.36 13.67
N TRP A 222 11.95 19.28 13.46
CA TRP A 222 11.43 19.63 12.14
C TRP A 222 12.39 20.60 11.42
N ILE A 223 13.06 20.15 10.37
CA ILE A 223 14.05 20.94 9.62
C ILE A 223 13.83 20.71 8.13
N ASN A 224 13.73 21.78 7.33
CA ASN A 224 13.61 21.73 5.87
C ASN A 224 12.49 20.79 5.35
N GLY A 225 11.32 20.79 6.00
CA GLY A 225 10.18 19.99 5.55
C GLY A 225 10.27 18.49 5.92
N THR A 226 11.21 18.10 6.78
CA THR A 226 11.36 16.71 7.22
C THR A 226 11.82 16.59 8.68
N CYS A 227 11.73 15.38 9.25
CA CYS A 227 12.20 15.09 10.60
C CYS A 227 13.66 14.66 10.60
N SER A 228 14.48 15.34 11.40
CA SER A 228 15.91 15.08 11.55
C SER A 228 16.28 14.86 13.02
N GLY A 229 17.35 14.09 13.28
CA GLY A 229 17.81 13.72 14.62
C GLY A 229 17.44 12.30 15.03
N THR A 230 17.75 11.96 16.29
CA THR A 230 17.59 10.61 16.84
C THR A 230 16.41 10.57 17.81
N LEU A 231 15.58 9.54 17.71
CA LEU A 231 14.50 9.36 18.68
C LEU A 231 15.03 9.16 20.10
N SER A 232 14.33 9.72 21.07
CA SER A 232 14.64 9.60 22.49
C SER A 232 13.56 8.77 23.19
N PRO A 233 13.80 7.47 23.48
CA PRO A 233 12.84 6.66 24.20
C PRO A 233 12.74 7.10 25.67
N SER A 234 11.57 6.89 26.26
CA SER A 234 11.28 7.22 27.66
C SER A 234 10.42 6.12 28.29
N ASN A 235 10.55 5.94 29.61
CA ASN A 235 9.60 5.10 30.34
C ASN A 235 8.24 5.78 30.45
N TRP A 236 7.18 5.00 30.73
CA TRP A 236 5.82 5.52 30.69
C TRP A 236 5.59 6.65 31.70
N ALA A 237 6.13 6.52 32.92
CA ALA A 237 5.97 7.53 33.97
C ALA A 237 6.61 8.88 33.59
N THR A 238 7.75 8.85 32.91
CA THR A 238 8.40 10.07 32.41
C THR A 238 7.62 10.64 31.24
N ALA A 239 7.17 9.80 30.30
CA ALA A 239 6.39 10.21 29.14
C ALA A 239 5.06 10.87 29.54
N SER A 240 4.33 10.28 30.50
CA SER A 240 3.02 10.76 30.94
C SER A 240 3.09 12.03 31.79
N ALA A 241 4.21 12.26 32.49
CA ALA A 241 4.45 13.47 33.28
C ALA A 241 5.14 14.60 32.48
N SER A 242 5.62 14.33 31.26
CA SER A 242 6.36 15.30 30.46
C SER A 242 5.44 16.36 29.87
N ILE A 243 5.86 17.62 29.97
CA ILE A 243 5.19 18.77 29.35
C ILE A 243 6.02 19.17 28.13
N ASN A 244 5.36 19.37 26.98
CA ASN A 244 6.03 19.75 25.76
C ASN A 244 5.57 21.14 25.28
N THR A 245 6.52 21.97 24.84
CA THR A 245 6.25 23.29 24.27
C THR A 245 6.81 23.32 22.86
N TYR A 246 5.94 23.46 21.86
CA TYR A 246 6.33 23.37 20.45
C TYR A 246 5.40 24.21 19.59
N ALA A 247 5.96 24.82 18.53
CA ALA A 247 5.23 25.69 17.60
C ALA A 247 4.37 26.78 18.29
N GLY A 248 4.88 27.38 19.38
CA GLY A 248 4.17 28.42 20.12
C GLY A 248 3.04 27.93 21.04
N HIS A 249 2.89 26.62 21.21
CA HIS A 249 1.85 25.99 22.02
C HIS A 249 2.41 25.21 23.21
N ALA A 250 1.75 25.30 24.36
CA ALA A 250 2.16 24.69 25.64
C ALA A 250 1.20 23.61 26.16
N ASP A 251 0.14 23.32 25.41
CA ASP A 251 -0.93 22.37 25.73
C ASP A 251 -0.70 20.97 25.10
N TRP A 252 0.54 20.66 24.70
CA TRP A 252 0.90 19.34 24.16
C TRP A 252 0.90 18.28 25.25
N ARG A 253 0.33 17.12 24.94
CA ARG A 253 0.23 15.98 25.85
C ARG A 253 0.50 14.65 25.15
N LEU A 254 0.74 13.62 25.94
CA LEU A 254 0.77 12.23 25.48
C LEU A 254 -0.64 11.83 25.00
N PRO A 255 -0.79 11.24 23.80
CA PRO A 255 -2.07 10.84 23.25
C PRO A 255 -2.64 9.64 24.00
N THR A 256 -3.97 9.55 24.10
CA THR A 256 -4.62 8.30 24.50
C THR A 256 -4.36 7.21 23.45
N GLU A 257 -4.60 5.95 23.80
CA GLU A 257 -4.41 4.87 22.83
C GLU A 257 -5.35 5.04 21.61
N GLU A 258 -6.59 5.47 21.81
CA GLU A 258 -7.54 5.72 20.72
C GLU A 258 -7.08 6.85 19.78
N GLU A 259 -6.53 7.92 20.35
CA GLU A 259 -5.97 9.03 19.56
C GLU A 259 -4.79 8.52 18.73
N LEU A 260 -3.89 7.72 19.33
CA LEU A 260 -2.73 7.19 18.64
C LEU A 260 -3.13 6.20 17.54
N ALA A 261 -4.06 5.28 17.83
CA ALA A 261 -4.61 4.31 16.88
C ALA A 261 -5.40 4.98 15.73
N SER A 262 -5.89 6.21 15.93
CA SER A 262 -6.55 6.99 14.89
C SER A 262 -5.62 7.34 13.72
N LEU A 263 -4.29 7.32 13.91
CA LEU A 263 -3.29 7.61 12.87
C LEU A 263 -2.88 6.39 12.04
N VAL A 264 -3.25 5.18 12.46
CA VAL A 264 -2.83 3.94 11.78
C VAL A 264 -3.34 3.91 10.34
N ASP A 265 -2.51 3.49 9.38
CA ASP A 265 -2.98 3.19 8.03
C ASP A 265 -2.86 1.67 7.82
N TYR A 266 -3.99 0.95 7.93
CA TYR A 266 -4.02 -0.50 7.78
C TYR A 266 -3.83 -0.96 6.32
N SER A 267 -3.75 -0.02 5.37
CA SER A 267 -3.33 -0.31 3.99
C SER A 267 -1.81 -0.18 3.78
N ARG A 268 -1.05 0.13 4.83
CA ARG A 268 0.41 0.31 4.78
C ARG A 268 1.12 -0.56 5.81
N PHE A 269 2.42 -0.76 5.59
CA PHE A 269 3.30 -1.50 6.49
C PHE A 269 4.70 -0.89 6.47
N ALA A 270 5.35 -0.85 7.62
CA ALA A 270 6.72 -0.38 7.83
C ALA A 270 7.04 0.99 7.16
N PRO A 271 6.28 2.06 7.48
CA PRO A 271 5.36 2.16 8.62
C PRO A 271 3.87 2.15 8.24
N ALA A 272 3.02 1.61 9.12
CA ALA A 272 1.56 1.64 9.08
C ALA A 272 0.99 3.00 9.55
N ILE A 273 1.50 4.09 8.99
CA ILE A 273 1.08 5.49 9.20
C ILE A 273 1.37 6.27 7.92
N ASN A 274 0.69 7.40 7.71
CA ASN A 274 0.97 8.26 6.58
C ASN A 274 2.40 8.84 6.64
N ALA A 275 3.33 8.26 5.87
CA ALA A 275 4.74 8.64 5.87
C ALA A 275 5.02 10.03 5.27
N THR A 276 4.11 10.58 4.47
CA THR A 276 4.20 11.96 3.96
C THR A 276 4.00 12.96 5.10
N MET A 277 2.99 12.71 5.94
CA MET A 277 2.67 13.57 7.08
C MET A 277 3.61 13.33 8.26
N PHE A 278 4.11 12.10 8.42
CA PHE A 278 4.99 11.69 9.51
C PHE A 278 6.30 11.05 8.99
N PRO A 279 7.26 11.84 8.48
CA PRO A 279 8.48 11.34 7.87
C PRO A 279 9.52 10.84 8.90
N HIS A 280 10.45 9.99 8.47
CA HIS A 280 11.58 9.44 9.26
C HIS A 280 11.21 8.75 10.59
N LEU A 281 10.10 8.01 10.59
CA LEU A 281 9.77 7.04 11.64
C LEU A 281 10.59 5.75 11.46
N PRO A 282 11.34 5.30 12.48
CA PRO A 282 11.99 4.00 12.43
C PRO A 282 10.94 2.87 12.51
N ILE A 283 11.07 1.92 11.59
CA ILE A 283 10.12 0.83 11.31
C ILE A 283 9.88 -0.16 12.46
N THR A 284 10.53 -0.01 13.63
CA THR A 284 10.36 -0.87 14.82
C THR A 284 9.94 -0.08 16.07
N ALA A 285 9.66 1.21 15.92
CA ALA A 285 9.33 2.08 17.05
C ALA A 285 7.93 1.81 17.62
N LEU A 286 7.89 1.47 18.91
CA LEU A 286 6.68 1.39 19.71
C LEU A 286 6.42 2.75 20.37
N PHE A 287 5.18 3.19 20.40
CA PHE A 287 4.78 4.51 20.90
C PHE A 287 3.88 4.40 22.12
N TRP A 288 4.26 5.07 23.20
CA TRP A 288 3.44 5.14 24.40
C TRP A 288 2.14 5.89 24.13
N SER A 289 1.06 5.37 24.72
CA SER A 289 -0.14 6.14 24.97
C SER A 289 -0.22 6.57 26.44
N SER A 290 -1.09 7.53 26.75
CA SER A 290 -1.43 7.94 28.11
C SER A 290 -2.43 7.00 28.79
N THR A 291 -2.95 5.98 28.10
CA THR A 291 -3.96 5.07 28.64
C THR A 291 -3.27 4.00 29.50
N PRO A 292 -3.48 3.97 30.84
CA PRO A 292 -2.97 2.89 31.68
C PRO A 292 -3.83 1.63 31.54
N LEU A 293 -3.24 0.44 31.62
CA LEU A 293 -3.99 -0.81 31.79
C LEU A 293 -3.99 -1.23 33.27
N THR A 294 -2.83 -1.19 33.90
CA THR A 294 -2.63 -1.48 35.33
C THR A 294 -1.62 -0.50 35.92
N ALA A 295 -1.37 -0.59 37.24
CA ALA A 295 -0.30 0.17 37.88
C ALA A 295 1.10 -0.10 37.29
N GLN A 296 1.29 -1.23 36.60
CA GLN A 296 2.60 -1.67 36.08
C GLN A 296 2.66 -1.79 34.56
N ALA A 297 1.55 -1.64 33.85
CA ALA A 297 1.49 -1.77 32.40
C ALA A 297 0.55 -0.74 31.76
N SER A 298 0.93 -0.25 30.58
CA SER A 298 0.19 0.75 29.82
C SER A 298 0.13 0.39 28.35
N TRP A 299 -0.80 1.02 27.64
CA TRP A 299 -1.03 0.78 26.23
C TRP A 299 0.02 1.45 25.34
N TYR A 300 0.43 0.76 24.29
CA TYR A 300 1.30 1.28 23.25
C TYR A 300 0.76 0.91 21.86
N LEU A 301 1.16 1.69 20.86
CA LEU A 301 0.91 1.42 19.45
C LEU A 301 2.22 1.10 18.73
N ASN A 302 2.18 0.09 17.86
CA ASN A 302 3.28 -0.27 16.97
C ASN A 302 3.05 0.29 15.56
N PHE A 303 3.69 1.40 15.18
CA PHE A 303 3.58 1.93 13.80
C PHE A 303 4.29 1.09 12.74
N LYS A 304 4.93 -0.05 13.07
CA LYS A 304 5.39 -1.00 12.06
C LYS A 304 4.22 -1.61 11.29
N ALA A 305 3.23 -2.11 12.03
CA ALA A 305 2.13 -2.89 11.47
C ALA A 305 0.75 -2.40 11.94
N GLY A 306 0.66 -1.53 12.94
CA GLY A 306 -0.60 -0.99 13.47
C GLY A 306 -1.15 -1.72 14.70
N ASN A 307 -0.35 -2.59 15.35
CA ASN A 307 -0.80 -3.36 16.51
C ASN A 307 -1.01 -2.46 17.72
N VAL A 308 -2.08 -2.72 18.46
CA VAL A 308 -2.40 -2.08 19.73
C VAL A 308 -2.20 -3.10 20.84
N ASN A 309 -1.19 -2.90 21.67
CA ASN A 309 -0.85 -3.86 22.73
C ASN A 309 -0.40 -3.16 24.02
N THR A 310 -0.04 -3.94 25.03
CA THR A 310 0.38 -3.42 26.33
C THR A 310 1.82 -3.80 26.65
N ASN A 311 2.52 -2.93 27.38
CA ASN A 311 3.90 -3.17 27.78
C ASN A 311 4.09 -2.69 29.23
N THR A 312 5.14 -3.19 29.88
CA THR A 312 5.49 -2.77 31.24
C THR A 312 5.90 -1.30 31.25
N ASN A 313 5.48 -0.57 32.29
CA ASN A 313 5.71 0.87 32.42
C ASN A 313 7.20 1.27 32.50
N PHE A 314 8.10 0.29 32.66
CA PHE A 314 9.55 0.47 32.72
C PHE A 314 10.23 0.44 31.35
N SER A 315 9.55 -0.02 30.30
CA SER A 315 10.08 -0.11 28.94
C SER A 315 10.34 1.28 28.35
N GLY A 316 11.49 1.46 27.69
CA GLY A 316 11.81 2.68 26.94
C GLY A 316 11.11 2.68 25.58
N LEU A 317 9.97 3.37 25.47
CA LEU A 317 9.24 3.53 24.20
C LEU A 317 9.19 5.00 23.78
N TYR A 318 8.77 5.25 22.54
CA TYR A 318 8.79 6.58 21.94
C TYR A 318 7.50 7.35 22.21
N VAL A 319 7.56 8.67 22.03
CA VAL A 319 6.44 9.58 22.27
C VAL A 319 6.18 10.40 21.02
N ARG A 320 4.91 10.52 20.66
CA ARG A 320 4.42 11.47 19.66
C ARG A 320 3.38 12.35 20.34
N TRP A 321 3.56 13.67 20.24
CA TRP A 321 2.74 14.63 20.96
C TRP A 321 1.49 14.99 20.17
N VAL A 322 0.38 15.16 20.90
CA VAL A 322 -0.90 15.61 20.36
C VAL A 322 -1.41 16.82 21.16
N ARG A 323 -2.20 17.66 20.50
CA ARG A 323 -2.94 18.77 21.11
C ARG A 323 -4.26 19.03 20.39
N GLY A 324 -5.12 19.82 21.03
CA GLY A 324 -6.44 20.16 20.48
C GLY A 324 -7.32 18.93 20.22
N GLY A 325 -8.43 19.13 19.50
CA GLY A 325 -9.36 18.09 19.05
C GLY A 325 -10.23 17.46 20.14
N ARG A 326 -11.28 16.74 19.69
CA ARG A 326 -12.31 16.14 20.55
C ARG A 326 -11.66 15.11 21.48
N SER A 327 -11.81 15.28 22.78
CA SER A 327 -11.47 14.24 23.75
C SER A 327 -12.37 13.03 23.49
N PHE A 328 -11.77 11.85 23.36
CA PHE A 328 -12.48 10.56 23.30
C PHE A 328 -13.16 10.18 24.64
N GLY A 329 -13.26 11.11 25.60
CA GLY A 329 -13.94 10.94 26.89
C GLY A 329 -14.77 12.17 27.28
N PRO A 330 -15.77 12.01 28.16
CA PRO A 330 -16.67 13.09 28.55
C PRO A 330 -16.02 14.11 29.51
N LEU A 331 -16.35 15.39 29.30
CA LEU A 331 -16.05 16.54 30.15
C LEU A 331 -17.08 16.62 31.30
N ALA A 332 -16.62 16.79 32.54
CA ALA A 332 -17.51 16.88 33.70
C ALA A 332 -18.23 18.24 33.78
N LEU A 333 -19.56 18.22 33.99
CA LEU A 333 -20.37 19.39 34.35
C LEU A 333 -20.93 19.22 35.76
N SER A 334 -20.59 20.14 36.67
CA SER A 334 -21.02 20.11 38.08
C SER A 334 -21.94 21.28 38.43
N VAL A 335 -23.00 21.03 39.21
CA VAL A 335 -24.00 22.03 39.63
C VAL A 335 -24.04 22.16 41.16
N SER A 336 -24.15 23.40 41.67
CA SER A 336 -24.35 23.69 43.10
C SER A 336 -25.57 24.61 43.31
N LYS A 337 -26.29 24.49 44.45
CA LYS A 337 -27.50 25.31 44.72
C LYS A 337 -27.57 25.89 46.14
N THR A 338 -28.22 27.06 46.28
CA THR A 338 -28.54 27.73 47.57
C THR A 338 -30.01 28.19 47.58
N GLY A 339 -30.73 28.04 48.70
CA GLY A 339 -32.19 28.31 48.79
C GLY A 339 -33.09 27.14 48.37
N ALA A 340 -34.41 27.33 48.42
CA ALA A 340 -35.41 26.25 48.38
C ALA A 340 -35.81 25.71 46.97
N GLY A 341 -35.06 25.99 45.90
CA GLY A 341 -35.35 25.52 44.53
C GLY A 341 -34.54 24.29 44.06
N GLN A 342 -34.83 23.81 42.84
CA GLN A 342 -34.21 22.66 42.18
C GLN A 342 -33.62 23.02 40.80
N VAL A 343 -32.64 22.23 40.32
CA VAL A 343 -32.04 22.36 38.98
C VAL A 343 -31.99 21.00 38.30
N ALA A 344 -32.48 20.90 37.04
CA ALA A 344 -32.46 19.66 36.26
C ALA A 344 -32.10 19.88 34.77
N THR A 345 -31.50 18.90 34.09
CA THR A 345 -31.23 18.93 32.64
C THR A 345 -32.32 18.26 31.80
N SER A 346 -32.46 18.67 30.53
CA SER A 346 -33.40 18.08 29.57
C SER A 346 -32.85 16.90 28.73
N VAL A 347 -31.61 16.46 28.96
CA VAL A 347 -30.92 15.39 28.20
C VAL A 347 -30.33 14.34 29.16
N LEU A 348 -30.23 13.06 28.74
CA LEU A 348 -29.71 11.94 29.55
C LEU A 348 -28.32 11.47 29.08
N PRO A 349 -27.38 11.11 29.99
CA PRO A 349 -27.52 11.15 31.45
C PRO A 349 -27.57 12.59 31.99
N GLY A 350 -28.59 12.87 32.81
CA GLY A 350 -28.95 14.22 33.22
C GLY A 350 -28.46 14.60 34.61
N ILE A 351 -28.40 15.90 34.89
CA ILE A 351 -28.20 16.44 36.25
C ILE A 351 -29.58 16.65 36.87
N GLU A 352 -29.78 16.16 38.10
CA GLU A 352 -30.94 16.45 38.96
C GLU A 352 -30.43 16.83 40.35
N CYS A 353 -30.22 18.13 40.57
CA CYS A 353 -29.51 18.61 41.75
C CYS A 353 -30.42 18.64 42.99
N GLY A 354 -30.66 17.42 43.48
CA GLY A 354 -31.31 16.96 44.70
C GLY A 354 -30.79 15.57 45.10
N ALA A 355 -30.39 14.74 44.12
CA ALA A 355 -29.71 13.45 44.32
C ALA A 355 -28.38 13.34 43.55
N VAL A 356 -28.29 13.85 42.30
CA VAL A 356 -27.09 13.79 41.45
C VAL A 356 -26.80 15.17 40.86
N CYS A 357 -25.74 15.82 41.36
CA CYS A 357 -25.38 17.19 40.98
C CYS A 357 -24.19 17.27 40.00
N GLN A 358 -23.76 16.16 39.40
CA GLN A 358 -22.66 16.10 38.44
C GLN A 358 -22.92 15.03 37.37
N SER A 359 -22.62 15.32 36.11
CA SER A 359 -22.70 14.38 34.97
C SER A 359 -21.60 14.66 33.94
N GLY A 360 -21.31 13.69 33.05
CA GLY A 360 -20.30 13.80 32.00
C GLY A 360 -20.91 14.04 30.62
N TYR A 361 -20.32 14.94 29.83
CA TYR A 361 -20.79 15.37 28.51
C TYR A 361 -19.62 15.57 27.54
N TYR A 362 -19.76 15.24 26.26
CA TYR A 362 -18.66 15.29 25.30
C TYR A 362 -18.37 16.70 24.76
N ALA A 363 -17.14 16.92 24.27
CA ALA A 363 -16.73 18.20 23.70
C ALA A 363 -17.57 18.58 22.46
N GLY A 364 -18.24 19.73 22.53
CA GLY A 364 -19.19 20.26 21.55
C GLY A 364 -20.65 20.04 21.93
N GLU A 365 -20.96 19.22 22.95
CA GLU A 365 -22.33 19.04 23.41
C GLU A 365 -22.87 20.30 24.08
N VAL A 366 -24.15 20.57 23.84
CA VAL A 366 -24.87 21.72 24.36
C VAL A 366 -25.87 21.23 25.39
N VAL A 367 -25.63 21.53 26.67
CA VAL A 367 -26.43 21.07 27.81
C VAL A 367 -27.30 22.21 28.32
N THR A 368 -28.61 21.97 28.46
CA THR A 368 -29.55 22.96 29.02
C THR A 368 -29.97 22.58 30.43
N LEU A 369 -29.77 23.49 31.39
CA LEU A 369 -30.13 23.39 32.80
C LEU A 369 -31.36 24.24 33.10
N ASN A 370 -32.37 23.68 33.75
CA ASN A 370 -33.65 24.33 34.06
C ASN A 370 -33.82 24.46 35.59
N ALA A 371 -34.23 25.64 36.06
CA ALA A 371 -34.52 25.90 37.48
C ALA A 371 -36.02 25.76 37.80
N SER A 372 -36.35 25.16 38.94
CA SER A 372 -37.75 24.96 39.39
C SER A 372 -37.95 25.29 40.88
N PRO A 373 -38.96 26.10 41.26
CA PRO A 373 -39.72 26.98 40.38
C PRO A 373 -38.83 28.14 39.90
N ALA A 374 -38.86 28.42 38.59
CA ALA A 374 -38.03 29.45 37.97
C ALA A 374 -38.25 30.86 38.58
N THR A 375 -39.46 31.13 39.10
CA THR A 375 -39.83 32.40 39.75
C THR A 375 -39.02 32.72 41.00
N ASN A 376 -38.45 31.69 41.63
CA ASN A 376 -37.69 31.85 42.86
C ASN A 376 -36.18 31.97 42.60
N LEU A 377 -35.72 31.78 41.35
CA LEU A 377 -34.31 31.87 40.99
C LEU A 377 -33.85 33.33 41.03
N ILE A 378 -32.86 33.61 41.87
CA ILE A 378 -32.20 34.91 42.00
C ILE A 378 -31.20 35.09 40.85
N ALA A 379 -30.30 34.12 40.64
CA ALA A 379 -29.33 34.13 39.55
C ALA A 379 -28.65 32.77 39.34
N TRP A 380 -28.18 32.54 38.12
CA TRP A 380 -27.16 31.56 37.75
C TRP A 380 -25.74 32.12 37.97
N GLY A 381 -24.78 31.24 38.25
CA GLY A 381 -23.35 31.55 38.34
C GLY A 381 -22.47 30.48 37.70
N GLY A 382 -21.15 30.71 37.69
CA GLY A 382 -20.19 29.84 36.99
C GLY A 382 -20.31 29.94 35.47
N ALA A 383 -20.25 28.80 34.77
CA ALA A 383 -20.39 28.74 33.30
C ALA A 383 -21.75 29.24 32.77
N CYS A 384 -22.71 29.46 33.67
CA CYS A 384 -24.04 30.00 33.40
C CYS A 384 -24.23 31.45 33.83
N ALA A 385 -23.18 32.17 34.25
CA ALA A 385 -23.32 33.52 34.79
C ALA A 385 -24.01 34.51 33.81
N SER A 386 -23.83 34.32 32.50
CA SER A 386 -24.47 35.12 31.46
C SER A 386 -25.99 34.93 31.36
N ALA A 387 -26.55 33.85 31.90
CA ALA A 387 -27.98 33.57 31.88
C ALA A 387 -28.78 34.36 32.93
N GLY A 388 -28.13 35.02 33.90
CA GLY A 388 -28.81 35.86 34.91
C GLY A 388 -29.89 35.10 35.69
N ALA A 389 -31.10 35.63 35.74
CA ALA A 389 -32.26 35.02 36.40
C ALA A 389 -33.19 34.24 35.42
N ALA A 390 -32.69 33.87 34.23
CA ALA A 390 -33.50 33.14 33.26
C ALA A 390 -33.91 31.75 33.80
N ALA A 391 -35.09 31.28 33.41
CA ALA A 391 -35.62 29.97 33.82
C ALA A 391 -34.70 28.79 33.44
N SER A 392 -33.86 28.98 32.43
CA SER A 392 -32.88 28.01 31.96
C SER A 392 -31.55 28.66 31.62
N CYS A 393 -30.50 27.85 31.62
CA CYS A 393 -29.16 28.20 31.15
C CYS A 393 -28.66 27.12 30.19
N THR A 394 -27.96 27.52 29.12
CA THR A 394 -27.33 26.61 28.18
C THR A 394 -25.81 26.67 28.28
N VAL A 395 -25.15 25.51 28.34
CA VAL A 395 -23.69 25.35 28.45
C VAL A 395 -23.17 24.51 27.30
N THR A 396 -22.27 25.05 26.50
CA THR A 396 -21.49 24.27 25.52
C THR A 396 -20.25 23.69 26.19
N MET A 397 -20.02 22.40 26.03
CA MET A 397 -18.90 21.70 26.67
C MET A 397 -17.65 21.77 25.80
N ASP A 398 -16.60 22.41 26.29
CA ASP A 398 -15.28 22.56 25.64
C ASP A 398 -14.13 22.22 26.60
N ALA A 399 -14.40 22.28 27.90
CA ALA A 399 -13.64 21.78 29.03
C ALA A 399 -14.61 21.35 30.15
N ALA A 400 -14.10 20.79 31.25
CA ALA A 400 -14.90 20.57 32.45
C ALA A 400 -15.40 21.92 33.03
N LYS A 401 -16.68 22.00 33.41
CA LYS A 401 -17.35 23.25 33.80
C LYS A 401 -18.15 23.10 35.10
N SER A 402 -18.31 24.22 35.82
CA SER A 402 -19.12 24.30 37.05
C SER A 402 -20.17 25.41 36.96
N VAL A 403 -21.37 25.14 37.47
CA VAL A 403 -22.54 26.05 37.48
C VAL A 403 -23.10 26.17 38.91
N SER A 404 -23.63 27.34 39.28
CA SER A 404 -24.32 27.56 40.56
C SER A 404 -25.69 28.20 40.38
N ALA A 405 -26.67 27.91 41.25
CA ALA A 405 -28.01 28.52 41.27
C ALA A 405 -28.42 29.01 42.68
N SER A 406 -29.12 30.15 42.80
CA SER A 406 -29.54 30.76 44.09
C SER A 406 -31.04 31.10 44.13
N PHE A 407 -31.74 30.89 45.26
CA PHE A 407 -33.20 31.07 45.44
C PHE A 407 -33.61 31.88 46.72
N LYS A 408 -34.86 32.45 46.82
CA LYS A 408 -35.40 33.34 47.92
C LYS A 408 -36.09 32.63 49.15
N ASP A 409 -36.29 33.33 50.32
CA ASP A 409 -36.94 32.90 51.62
C ASP A 409 -38.38 33.48 51.90
N THR A 410 -39.22 32.94 52.84
CA THR A 410 -40.70 33.27 52.99
C THR A 410 -41.37 33.23 54.42
N PRO A 411 -42.36 34.11 54.77
CA PRO A 411 -43.19 34.10 56.02
C PRO A 411 -44.39 33.11 56.02
N MET A 412 -44.90 32.69 57.20
CA MET A 412 -45.95 31.64 57.34
C MET A 412 -46.86 31.79 58.59
N VAL A 413 -48.18 31.55 58.44
CA VAL A 413 -49.22 31.68 59.49
C VAL A 413 -49.62 30.34 60.10
N ALA A 414 -49.90 30.29 61.40
CA ALA A 414 -50.47 29.13 62.11
C ALA A 414 -51.37 29.54 63.30
N GLY A 415 -52.16 28.60 63.85
CA GLY A 415 -52.90 28.77 65.11
C GLY A 415 -54.38 29.17 65.00
N LEU A 416 -54.86 29.50 63.80
CA LEU A 416 -56.28 29.77 63.54
C LEU A 416 -57.08 28.46 63.45
N PRO A 417 -58.24 28.33 64.13
CA PRO A 417 -59.13 27.19 63.92
C PRO A 417 -59.82 27.29 62.57
N THR A 418 -60.34 26.16 62.08
CA THR A 418 -61.09 26.15 60.82
C THR A 418 -62.51 26.72 60.96
N SER A 419 -63.11 26.69 62.18
CA SER A 419 -64.44 27.26 62.42
C SER A 419 -64.75 27.65 63.89
N LEU A 420 -65.76 28.51 64.07
CA LEU A 420 -66.38 28.93 65.34
C LEU A 420 -67.91 28.88 65.21
N ALA A 421 -68.64 28.38 66.23
CA ALA A 421 -70.09 28.19 66.19
C ALA A 421 -70.81 28.83 67.40
N PHE A 422 -71.91 29.55 67.14
CA PHE A 422 -72.71 30.35 68.08
C PHE A 422 -74.14 29.77 68.21
N SER A 423 -74.80 29.99 69.35
CA SER A 423 -76.17 29.49 69.62
C SER A 423 -77.27 30.22 68.80
N SER A 424 -78.46 29.64 68.67
CA SER A 424 -79.57 30.23 67.88
C SER A 424 -80.16 31.50 68.49
N ALA A 425 -80.45 32.50 67.65
CA ALA A 425 -80.95 33.82 68.02
C ALA A 425 -82.07 34.27 67.06
N ASN A 426 -83.05 35.03 67.56
CA ASN A 426 -84.15 35.53 66.74
C ASN A 426 -83.66 36.63 65.77
N LEU A 427 -84.36 36.80 64.64
CA LEU A 427 -84.17 37.91 63.70
C LEU A 427 -84.10 39.25 64.47
N ARG A 428 -82.94 39.94 64.39
CA ARG A 428 -82.54 41.26 64.96
C ARG A 428 -82.09 41.28 66.45
N SER A 429 -81.16 40.41 66.89
CA SER A 429 -80.56 40.38 68.27
C SER A 429 -79.03 40.15 68.29
N ILE A 430 -78.29 40.42 69.41
CA ILE A 430 -76.81 40.26 69.55
C ILE A 430 -76.44 39.13 70.55
N GLY A 431 -75.54 38.21 70.17
CA GLY A 431 -75.08 37.02 70.93
C GLY A 431 -73.69 37.14 71.61
N THR A 432 -73.25 36.10 72.34
CA THR A 432 -72.00 36.07 73.15
C THR A 432 -70.72 35.91 72.31
N ALA A 433 -69.57 36.48 72.77
CA ALA A 433 -68.30 36.52 72.02
C ALA A 433 -67.39 35.27 72.23
N GLN A 434 -66.62 34.85 71.20
CA GLN A 434 -65.60 33.79 71.24
C GLN A 434 -64.19 34.30 70.85
N VAL A 435 -63.09 33.81 71.46
CA VAL A 435 -61.70 34.33 71.30
C VAL A 435 -60.71 33.26 70.77
N ILE A 436 -59.84 33.60 69.80
CA ILE A 436 -58.85 32.73 69.12
C ILE A 436 -57.43 33.38 69.04
N ALA A 437 -56.37 32.59 68.84
CA ALA A 437 -54.97 33.07 68.82
C ALA A 437 -54.24 32.82 67.47
N LEU A 438 -53.55 33.84 66.94
CA LEU A 438 -52.78 33.84 65.69
C LEU A 438 -51.26 33.77 65.96
N ARG A 439 -50.52 32.89 65.27
CA ARG A 439 -49.05 32.69 65.41
C ARG A 439 -48.32 32.82 64.07
N ASN A 440 -47.12 33.42 64.05
CA ASN A 440 -46.18 33.38 62.91
C ASN A 440 -45.15 32.25 63.09
N THR A 441 -45.15 31.24 62.22
CA THR A 441 -44.24 30.07 62.25
C THR A 441 -43.17 30.08 61.14
N GLY A 442 -43.15 31.11 60.30
CA GLY A 442 -42.17 31.25 59.22
C GLY A 442 -40.81 31.77 59.69
N THR A 443 -39.86 31.87 58.76
CA THR A 443 -38.51 32.39 59.01
C THR A 443 -38.37 33.90 58.77
N ALA A 444 -39.42 34.55 58.26
CA ALA A 444 -39.53 36.01 58.08
C ALA A 444 -40.68 36.60 58.91
N ALA A 445 -40.64 37.91 59.19
CA ALA A 445 -41.72 38.61 59.90
C ALA A 445 -43.02 38.60 59.07
N LEU A 446 -44.16 38.41 59.74
CA LEU A 446 -45.48 38.35 59.12
C LEU A 446 -46.14 39.72 59.21
N ASN A 447 -46.34 40.39 58.08
CA ASN A 447 -47.00 41.69 58.01
C ASN A 447 -48.49 41.51 57.80
N ILE A 448 -49.28 41.84 58.83
CA ILE A 448 -50.75 41.71 58.84
C ILE A 448 -51.36 42.99 58.27
N SER A 449 -52.01 42.85 57.12
CA SER A 449 -52.66 43.93 56.39
C SER A 449 -54.09 44.20 56.85
N SER A 450 -54.85 43.17 57.23
CA SER A 450 -56.20 43.35 57.78
C SER A 450 -56.71 42.13 58.54
N ILE A 451 -57.53 42.36 59.58
CA ILE A 451 -58.39 41.35 60.21
C ILE A 451 -59.82 41.87 60.15
N VAL A 452 -60.69 41.19 59.42
CA VAL A 452 -62.06 41.63 59.17
C VAL A 452 -63.02 40.46 59.21
N VAL A 453 -64.26 40.68 59.65
CA VAL A 453 -65.35 39.76 59.31
C VAL A 453 -65.76 40.11 57.89
N ALA A 454 -65.49 39.19 56.97
CA ALA A 454 -65.71 39.41 55.54
C ALA A 454 -67.16 39.19 55.11
N SER A 455 -67.91 38.39 55.88
CA SER A 455 -69.28 38.04 55.55
C SER A 455 -70.02 37.48 56.77
N GLY A 456 -71.35 37.46 56.68
CA GLY A 456 -72.24 36.94 57.71
C GLY A 456 -72.58 37.97 58.78
N GLU A 457 -73.53 37.61 59.61
CA GLU A 457 -74.07 38.48 60.66
C GLU A 457 -73.18 38.41 61.91
N PHE A 458 -71.88 38.72 61.78
CA PHE A 458 -70.90 38.62 62.86
C PHE A 458 -70.04 39.88 62.94
N ALA A 459 -69.50 40.17 64.14
CA ALA A 459 -68.58 41.29 64.36
C ALA A 459 -67.30 40.83 65.08
N GLN A 460 -66.17 41.56 64.95
CA GLN A 460 -64.89 41.18 65.56
C GLN A 460 -64.10 42.34 66.20
N THR A 461 -63.18 42.00 67.12
CA THR A 461 -62.12 42.87 67.69
C THR A 461 -60.81 42.06 67.90
N HIS A 462 -59.61 42.67 67.91
CA HIS A 462 -58.34 41.94 68.09
C HIS A 462 -57.21 42.73 68.78
N THR A 463 -56.16 42.03 69.24
CA THR A 463 -54.94 42.60 69.86
C THR A 463 -53.67 42.51 68.98
N CYS A 464 -53.80 42.07 67.73
CA CYS A 464 -52.67 41.88 66.80
C CYS A 464 -52.00 43.19 66.35
N LEU A 465 -50.66 43.22 66.38
CA LEU A 465 -49.85 44.29 65.77
C LEU A 465 -49.72 44.08 64.25
N ALA A 466 -49.46 45.15 63.50
CA ALA A 466 -49.35 45.12 62.03
C ALA A 466 -48.15 44.29 61.51
N SER A 467 -47.14 44.03 62.35
CA SER A 467 -46.03 43.13 62.02
C SER A 467 -45.77 42.18 63.20
N LEU A 468 -45.96 40.89 62.96
CA LEU A 468 -45.79 39.83 63.94
C LEU A 468 -44.47 39.11 63.67
N ALA A 469 -43.49 39.30 64.55
CA ALA A 469 -42.16 38.69 64.41
C ALA A 469 -42.22 37.16 64.34
N ALA A 470 -41.20 36.54 63.73
CA ALA A 470 -41.09 35.08 63.66
C ALA A 470 -41.16 34.46 65.07
N GLY A 471 -42.12 33.56 65.29
CA GLY A 471 -42.41 32.92 66.57
C GLY A 471 -43.39 33.65 67.50
N ALA A 472 -43.87 34.87 67.18
CA ALA A 472 -44.77 35.65 68.03
C ALA A 472 -46.27 35.28 67.86
N THR A 473 -47.13 35.67 68.83
CA THR A 473 -48.57 35.34 68.91
C THR A 473 -49.47 36.54 69.32
N CYS A 474 -50.72 36.63 68.84
CA CYS A 474 -51.75 37.62 69.25
C CYS A 474 -53.19 37.02 69.24
N ASN A 475 -54.22 37.74 69.74
CA ASN A 475 -55.60 37.22 69.89
C ASN A 475 -56.67 38.00 69.08
N ILE A 476 -57.76 37.31 68.66
CA ILE A 476 -58.92 37.84 67.90
C ILE A 476 -60.24 37.36 68.55
N SER A 477 -61.25 38.21 68.71
CA SER A 477 -62.55 37.94 69.36
C SER A 477 -63.75 38.22 68.42
N VAL A 478 -64.78 37.38 68.40
CA VAL A 478 -65.91 37.42 67.41
C VAL A 478 -67.31 37.23 68.07
N THR A 479 -68.36 37.96 67.65
CA THR A 479 -69.79 37.89 68.11
C THR A 479 -70.79 37.63 66.96
N PHE A 480 -72.04 37.19 67.25
CA PHE A 480 -73.12 36.89 66.27
C PHE A 480 -74.35 37.80 66.42
N GLU A 481 -74.79 38.51 65.37
CA GLU A 481 -75.80 39.59 65.37
C GLU A 481 -76.86 39.47 64.23
N PRO A 482 -77.74 38.44 64.18
CA PRO A 482 -78.53 38.11 62.97
C PRO A 482 -79.62 39.12 62.57
N THR A 483 -79.64 39.57 61.31
CA THR A 483 -80.76 40.29 60.67
C THR A 483 -81.53 39.49 59.61
N LEU A 484 -81.05 38.28 59.27
CA LEU A 484 -81.64 37.30 58.34
C LEU A 484 -81.93 35.96 59.04
N ALA A 485 -82.96 35.24 58.58
CA ALA A 485 -83.37 33.98 59.18
C ALA A 485 -82.69 32.77 58.54
N GLY A 486 -82.67 31.65 59.25
CA GLY A 486 -81.88 30.46 58.94
C GLY A 486 -80.49 30.47 59.58
N SER A 487 -79.71 29.42 59.30
CA SER A 487 -78.30 29.36 59.69
C SER A 487 -77.53 30.48 58.99
N GLN A 488 -77.00 31.41 59.76
CA GLN A 488 -76.11 32.47 59.32
C GLN A 488 -74.68 32.00 59.47
N ASN A 489 -73.97 31.95 58.35
CA ASN A 489 -72.56 31.63 58.32
C ASN A 489 -71.77 32.86 57.88
N GLY A 490 -70.59 33.04 58.45
CA GLY A 490 -69.70 34.15 58.16
C GLY A 490 -68.26 33.70 58.06
N ALA A 491 -67.36 34.64 57.81
CA ALA A 491 -65.93 34.35 57.80
C ALA A 491 -65.14 35.49 58.42
N LEU A 492 -64.24 35.15 59.34
CA LEU A 492 -63.17 36.04 59.76
C LEU A 492 -61.99 35.84 58.81
N LEU A 493 -61.59 36.90 58.10
CA LEU A 493 -60.44 36.92 57.21
C LEU A 493 -59.26 37.66 57.83
N LEU A 494 -58.09 37.02 57.76
CA LEU A 494 -56.79 37.59 58.04
C LEU A 494 -56.01 37.72 56.73
N VAL A 495 -55.67 38.95 56.34
CA VAL A 495 -54.80 39.23 55.19
C VAL A 495 -53.42 39.59 55.72
N SER A 496 -52.40 38.91 55.23
CA SER A 496 -50.99 39.15 55.51
C SER A 496 -50.12 38.95 54.26
N ASP A 497 -48.80 39.02 54.42
CA ASP A 497 -47.80 38.74 53.37
C ASP A 497 -47.30 37.28 53.35
N ALA A 498 -47.94 36.37 54.11
CA ALA A 498 -47.72 34.94 53.98
C ALA A 498 -48.21 34.41 52.62
N LEU A 499 -47.53 33.38 52.09
CA LEU A 499 -47.83 32.82 50.77
C LEU A 499 -49.26 32.28 50.65
N ASP A 500 -49.83 31.82 51.75
CA ASP A 500 -51.17 31.24 51.88
C ASP A 500 -52.22 32.24 52.40
N SER A 501 -51.88 33.54 52.43
CA SER A 501 -52.81 34.63 52.72
C SER A 501 -53.81 34.85 51.57
N PRO A 502 -55.10 35.12 51.84
CA PRO A 502 -55.70 35.33 53.15
C PRO A 502 -56.11 34.03 53.87
N HIS A 503 -55.93 34.01 55.19
CA HIS A 503 -56.43 32.94 56.06
C HIS A 503 -57.85 33.20 56.50
N SER A 504 -58.69 32.17 56.48
CA SER A 504 -60.12 32.26 56.80
C SER A 504 -60.51 31.35 57.96
N VAL A 505 -61.37 31.85 58.85
CA VAL A 505 -62.05 31.07 59.90
C VAL A 505 -63.55 31.15 59.65
N SER A 506 -64.21 30.00 59.53
CA SER A 506 -65.66 29.95 59.26
C SER A 506 -66.47 30.20 60.54
N LEU A 507 -67.48 31.06 60.50
CA LEU A 507 -68.38 31.41 61.61
C LEU A 507 -69.78 30.85 61.33
N ALA A 508 -70.53 30.41 62.35
CA ALA A 508 -71.90 29.88 62.17
C ALA A 508 -72.84 30.18 63.36
N GLY A 509 -74.11 30.52 63.12
CA GLY A 509 -75.21 30.73 64.10
C GLY A 509 -76.60 30.59 63.42
N THR A 510 -77.76 30.61 64.11
CA THR A 510 -79.09 30.29 63.47
C THR A 510 -80.28 31.20 63.88
N ALA A 511 -81.13 31.61 62.92
CA ALA A 511 -82.39 32.40 63.04
C ALA A 511 -83.62 31.76 62.26
N VAL A 512 -84.87 32.31 62.20
CA VAL A 512 -86.14 31.59 61.73
C VAL A 512 -87.11 32.40 60.76
N ALA A 513 -87.77 31.84 59.68
CA ALA A 513 -88.26 32.48 58.37
C ALA A 513 -89.71 32.18 57.69
N THR A 514 -90.17 32.83 56.53
CA THR A 514 -91.47 32.67 55.69
C THR A 514 -91.34 32.50 54.11
N ALA A 515 -92.42 32.42 53.27
CA ALA A 515 -92.47 31.93 51.84
C ALA A 515 -92.22 32.96 50.67
N ALA A 516 -91.73 32.53 49.48
CA ALA A 516 -91.21 33.39 48.38
C ALA A 516 -92.12 33.62 47.14
N ASP A 517 -91.84 34.66 46.34
CA ASP A 517 -92.57 35.05 45.11
C ASP A 517 -92.19 34.23 43.84
N ALA A 518 -92.87 34.46 42.70
CA ALA A 518 -92.62 33.75 41.43
C ALA A 518 -91.40 34.29 40.64
N PRO A 519 -90.61 33.41 40.00
CA PRO A 519 -89.52 33.81 39.09
C PRO A 519 -89.99 34.51 37.80
N THR A 520 -89.11 35.28 37.15
CA THR A 520 -89.39 36.08 35.93
C THR A 520 -88.32 35.89 34.84
N ASP A 521 -88.47 36.52 33.66
CA ASP A 521 -87.49 36.49 32.53
C ASP A 521 -87.02 35.12 32.03
N VAL A 522 -87.94 34.16 31.92
CA VAL A 522 -87.59 32.79 31.53
C VAL A 522 -87.19 32.72 30.05
N SER A 523 -85.99 32.25 29.75
CA SER A 523 -85.47 32.02 28.39
C SER A 523 -84.75 30.67 28.32
N ALA A 524 -84.78 30.03 27.17
CA ALA A 524 -84.18 28.71 26.97
C ALA A 524 -83.22 28.69 25.78
N ILE A 525 -82.13 27.93 25.92
CA ILE A 525 -81.17 27.59 24.86
C ILE A 525 -81.13 26.06 24.74
N ALA A 526 -81.41 25.54 23.54
CA ALA A 526 -81.33 24.11 23.27
C ALA A 526 -79.88 23.59 23.33
N GLY A 527 -79.72 22.37 23.83
CA GLY A 527 -78.53 21.54 23.71
C GLY A 527 -78.92 20.12 23.33
N ASN A 528 -77.98 19.18 23.40
CA ASN A 528 -78.24 17.78 23.04
C ASN A 528 -79.12 17.06 24.08
N ALA A 529 -80.32 16.66 23.66
CA ALA A 529 -81.34 16.03 24.49
C ALA A 529 -81.64 16.83 25.77
N GLN A 530 -81.40 18.15 25.74
CA GLN A 530 -81.53 19.03 26.89
C GLN A 530 -81.78 20.48 26.47
N ALA A 531 -82.20 21.31 27.41
CA ALA A 531 -82.24 22.76 27.23
C ALA A 531 -81.80 23.44 28.52
N SER A 532 -80.94 24.46 28.42
CA SER A 532 -80.56 25.31 29.54
C SER A 532 -81.55 26.47 29.64
N VAL A 533 -82.22 26.60 30.78
CA VAL A 533 -83.29 27.56 31.01
C VAL A 533 -82.84 28.61 32.00
N SER A 534 -82.62 29.83 31.52
CA SER A 534 -82.28 31.01 32.31
C SER A 534 -83.55 31.74 32.77
N PHE A 535 -83.50 32.42 33.91
CA PHE A 535 -84.59 33.17 34.54
C PHE A 535 -84.04 34.07 35.65
N THR A 536 -84.81 35.08 36.04
CA THR A 536 -84.53 36.00 37.15
C THR A 536 -85.21 35.49 38.43
N ALA A 537 -84.45 35.43 39.53
CA ALA A 537 -84.95 35.02 40.85
C ALA A 537 -86.01 36.02 41.39
N PRO A 538 -86.93 35.58 42.27
CA PRO A 538 -87.92 36.45 42.88
C PRO A 538 -87.25 37.51 43.75
N MET A 539 -87.72 38.76 43.64
CA MET A 539 -87.17 39.89 44.41
C MET A 539 -87.46 39.80 45.91
N VAL A 540 -88.55 39.11 46.29
CA VAL A 540 -88.95 38.89 47.68
C VAL A 540 -88.93 37.39 47.99
N ASN A 541 -88.11 36.99 48.98
CA ASN A 541 -87.88 35.59 49.35
C ASN A 541 -88.60 35.17 50.66
N GLY A 542 -89.46 36.00 51.25
CA GLY A 542 -90.12 35.67 52.52
C GLY A 542 -89.19 35.52 53.73
N GLY A 543 -87.93 35.94 53.66
CA GLY A 543 -86.98 35.78 54.76
C GLY A 543 -86.42 34.37 54.93
N ALA A 544 -86.83 33.39 54.12
CA ALA A 544 -86.14 32.10 53.95
C ALA A 544 -85.48 32.09 52.57
N ALA A 545 -84.22 31.70 52.50
CA ALA A 545 -83.57 31.51 51.20
C ALA A 545 -84.39 30.55 50.33
N VAL A 546 -84.65 30.95 49.08
CA VAL A 546 -85.20 30.05 48.06
C VAL A 546 -84.20 28.92 47.89
N SER A 547 -84.58 27.73 48.35
CA SER A 547 -83.73 26.54 48.41
C SER A 547 -83.74 25.74 47.11
N LYS A 548 -84.76 25.92 46.26
CA LYS A 548 -84.77 25.36 44.91
C LYS A 548 -85.73 26.09 43.98
N TYR A 549 -85.43 26.02 42.69
CA TYR A 549 -86.35 26.32 41.60
C TYR A 549 -86.68 25.03 40.86
N THR A 550 -87.91 24.92 40.36
CA THR A 550 -88.33 23.82 39.49
C THR A 550 -88.73 24.38 38.13
N VAL A 551 -87.97 24.04 37.10
CA VAL A 551 -88.30 24.30 35.70
C VAL A 551 -89.09 23.11 35.16
N THR A 552 -90.20 23.36 34.45
CA THR A 552 -91.04 22.32 33.83
C THR A 552 -91.14 22.55 32.33
N ALA A 553 -90.85 21.52 31.53
CA ALA A 553 -90.92 21.53 30.07
C ALA A 553 -92.33 21.19 29.54
N SER A 554 -92.74 21.83 28.44
CA SER A 554 -93.93 21.51 27.67
C SER A 554 -93.58 21.43 26.18
N PRO A 555 -93.94 20.34 25.47
CA PRO A 555 -94.67 19.15 25.92
C PRO A 555 -93.79 18.19 26.75
N GLY A 556 -94.39 17.16 27.35
CA GLY A 556 -93.67 16.05 27.98
C GLY A 556 -93.35 16.21 29.48
N GLY A 557 -93.57 17.38 30.08
CA GLY A 557 -93.61 17.57 31.54
C GLY A 557 -92.28 17.33 32.27
N ARG A 558 -91.16 17.20 31.55
CA ARG A 558 -89.84 16.96 32.15
C ARG A 558 -89.42 18.15 32.99
N THR A 559 -88.87 17.87 34.16
CA THR A 559 -88.47 18.92 35.09
C THR A 559 -86.96 18.97 35.29
N GLY A 560 -86.43 20.18 35.44
CA GLY A 560 -85.09 20.45 35.95
C GLY A 560 -85.23 21.16 37.29
N ILE A 561 -84.48 20.73 38.31
CA ILE A 561 -84.53 21.33 39.64
C ILE A 561 -83.12 21.74 40.03
N ALA A 562 -82.93 23.00 40.40
CA ALA A 562 -81.67 23.49 40.92
C ALA A 562 -81.86 24.75 41.77
N ALA A 563 -80.84 25.10 42.56
CA ALA A 563 -80.90 26.20 43.52
C ALA A 563 -80.80 27.59 42.87
N SER A 564 -80.43 27.70 41.59
CA SER A 564 -80.29 28.97 40.88
C SER A 564 -80.44 28.79 39.37
N SER A 565 -80.57 29.91 38.66
CA SER A 565 -80.60 29.97 37.20
C SER A 565 -79.19 30.03 36.60
N PRO A 566 -78.91 29.45 35.42
CA PRO A 566 -79.82 28.65 34.59
C PRO A 566 -79.97 27.20 35.06
N ILE A 567 -81.07 26.57 34.68
CA ILE A 567 -81.38 25.17 34.98
C ILE A 567 -81.46 24.37 33.69
N THR A 568 -80.66 23.31 33.62
CA THR A 568 -80.70 22.39 32.48
C THR A 568 -81.78 21.33 32.69
N VAL A 569 -82.73 21.26 31.76
CA VAL A 569 -83.73 20.18 31.69
C VAL A 569 -83.20 19.12 30.73
N THR A 570 -82.95 17.90 31.22
CA THR A 570 -82.33 16.81 30.46
C THR A 570 -83.34 15.72 30.05
N GLY A 571 -82.93 14.88 29.10
CA GLY A 571 -83.75 13.80 28.55
C GLY A 571 -84.85 14.28 27.60
N LEU A 572 -84.77 15.52 27.12
CA LEU A 572 -85.60 16.00 26.03
C LEU A 572 -85.30 15.18 24.76
N THR A 573 -86.31 15.01 23.91
CA THR A 573 -86.12 14.32 22.64
C THR A 573 -85.55 15.33 21.64
N ASN A 574 -84.41 15.01 21.03
CA ASN A 574 -83.88 15.82 19.92
C ASN A 574 -84.89 15.88 18.76
N ASP A 575 -84.89 16.98 18.03
CA ASP A 575 -85.82 17.30 16.93
C ASP A 575 -87.28 17.60 17.36
N VAL A 576 -87.56 17.68 18.67
CA VAL A 576 -88.87 18.09 19.22
C VAL A 576 -88.77 19.49 19.83
N SER A 577 -89.78 20.33 19.59
CA SER A 577 -89.84 21.70 20.12
C SER A 577 -90.38 21.77 21.55
N TYR A 578 -89.73 22.52 22.44
CA TYR A 578 -90.08 22.68 23.85
C TYR A 578 -90.16 24.16 24.31
N THR A 579 -90.98 24.43 25.33
CA THR A 579 -91.07 25.67 26.12
C THR A 579 -91.04 25.36 27.63
N PHE A 580 -90.68 26.31 28.49
CA PHE A 580 -90.43 26.04 29.92
C PHE A 580 -91.03 27.08 30.88
N MET A 581 -91.54 26.64 32.06
CA MET A 581 -92.02 27.50 33.17
C MET A 581 -91.28 27.18 34.48
N VAL A 582 -91.14 28.14 35.40
CA VAL A 582 -90.32 28.02 36.63
C VAL A 582 -91.09 28.38 37.90
N THR A 583 -90.94 27.59 38.97
CA THR A 583 -91.42 27.90 40.34
C THR A 583 -90.24 28.00 41.32
N ALA A 584 -90.38 28.77 42.40
CA ALA A 584 -89.40 28.91 43.49
C ALA A 584 -89.90 28.20 44.77
N PHE A 585 -89.02 27.65 45.60
CA PHE A 585 -89.37 27.05 46.88
C PHE A 585 -88.37 27.49 47.94
N ASN A 586 -88.86 27.90 49.11
CA ASN A 586 -88.03 28.18 50.28
C ASN A 586 -88.51 27.37 51.49
N GLY A 587 -87.86 27.53 52.65
CA GLY A 587 -88.17 26.77 53.87
C GLY A 587 -89.61 26.89 54.40
N ALA A 588 -90.44 27.76 53.83
CA ALA A 588 -91.84 27.96 54.19
C ALA A 588 -92.85 27.57 53.10
N GLY A 589 -92.43 27.24 51.87
CA GLY A 589 -93.34 26.75 50.82
C GLY A 589 -92.92 27.05 49.36
N THR A 590 -93.71 26.56 48.40
CA THR A 590 -93.51 26.80 46.94
C THR A 590 -94.29 28.03 46.47
N SER A 591 -93.67 28.86 45.63
CA SER A 591 -94.27 29.99 44.93
C SER A 591 -95.23 29.55 43.82
N VAL A 592 -95.97 30.51 43.22
CA VAL A 592 -96.66 30.32 41.94
C VAL A 592 -95.66 30.23 40.77
N ALA A 593 -96.10 29.70 39.61
CA ALA A 593 -95.27 29.49 38.43
C ALA A 593 -95.11 30.75 37.55
N SER A 594 -93.97 30.86 36.87
CA SER A 594 -93.66 31.94 35.91
C SER A 594 -94.44 31.83 34.59
N VAL A 595 -94.33 32.86 33.74
CA VAL A 595 -94.66 32.77 32.30
C VAL A 595 -93.70 31.82 31.57
N ALA A 596 -94.13 31.27 30.42
CA ALA A 596 -93.35 30.33 29.63
C ALA A 596 -92.21 31.00 28.83
N SER A 597 -91.12 30.27 28.59
CA SER A 597 -89.95 30.70 27.81
C SER A 597 -90.19 30.78 26.29
N ASN A 598 -89.18 31.25 25.54
CA ASN A 598 -89.08 31.01 24.09
C ASN A 598 -89.04 29.51 23.77
N SER A 599 -89.47 29.16 22.54
CA SER A 599 -89.44 27.81 22.01
C SER A 599 -88.04 27.42 21.52
N VAL A 600 -87.58 26.20 21.84
CA VAL A 600 -86.27 25.66 21.41
C VAL A 600 -86.37 24.19 20.99
N VAL A 601 -85.52 23.77 20.04
CA VAL A 601 -85.44 22.39 19.53
C VAL A 601 -84.05 21.81 19.86
N PRO A 602 -83.94 20.86 20.80
CA PRO A 602 -82.72 20.11 21.09
C PRO A 602 -82.17 19.39 19.84
N LEU A 603 -80.85 19.46 19.61
CA LEU A 603 -80.15 18.80 18.48
C LEU A 603 -78.90 18.06 18.99
N ARG A 604 -78.49 17.00 18.29
CA ARG A 604 -77.25 16.26 18.59
C ARG A 604 -76.01 17.13 18.32
N ASP A 605 -74.94 16.88 19.05
CA ASP A 605 -73.66 17.57 18.86
C ASP A 605 -73.00 17.14 17.53
N SER A 606 -72.28 18.05 16.88
CA SER A 606 -71.57 17.75 15.62
C SER A 606 -70.17 17.18 15.86
N GLN A 607 -69.71 16.34 14.92
CA GLN A 607 -68.37 15.76 14.93
C GLN A 607 -67.70 15.91 13.56
N SER A 608 -66.36 15.95 13.54
CA SER A 608 -65.52 16.12 12.36
C SER A 608 -64.32 15.16 12.38
N ILE A 609 -63.90 14.67 11.22
CA ILE A 609 -62.73 13.80 11.05
C ILE A 609 -61.60 14.59 10.39
N SER A 610 -60.36 14.43 10.88
CA SER A 610 -59.15 14.93 10.23
C SER A 610 -58.13 13.81 10.07
N PHE A 611 -57.52 13.70 8.90
CA PHE A 611 -56.39 12.80 8.67
C PHE A 611 -55.11 13.36 9.30
N GLY A 612 -54.21 12.45 9.68
CA GLY A 612 -52.80 12.76 9.92
C GLY A 612 -52.02 12.99 8.61
N PRO A 613 -50.69 13.19 8.68
CA PRO A 613 -49.86 13.34 7.49
C PRO A 613 -49.94 12.11 6.57
N ALA A 614 -49.99 12.36 5.26
CA ALA A 614 -50.04 11.30 4.25
C ALA A 614 -48.75 10.46 4.27
N PRO A 615 -48.83 9.11 4.31
CA PRO A 615 -47.65 8.26 4.22
C PRO A 615 -47.12 8.23 2.79
N THR A 616 -45.82 7.94 2.63
CA THR A 616 -45.25 7.59 1.32
C THR A 616 -45.68 6.17 0.95
N LEU A 617 -46.26 5.99 -0.24
CA LEU A 617 -46.75 4.71 -0.72
C LEU A 617 -46.18 4.42 -2.11
N LEU A 618 -45.50 3.28 -2.27
CA LEU A 618 -44.95 2.82 -3.54
C LEU A 618 -45.75 1.64 -4.09
N PHE A 619 -45.69 1.41 -5.40
CA PHE A 619 -46.34 0.28 -6.04
C PHE A 619 -46.00 -1.06 -5.34
N GLY A 620 -47.02 -1.85 -4.99
CA GLY A 620 -46.88 -3.13 -4.29
C GLY A 620 -46.60 -3.03 -2.78
N ALA A 621 -46.40 -1.84 -2.22
CA ALA A 621 -46.21 -1.64 -0.79
C ALA A 621 -47.54 -1.45 -0.04
N THR A 622 -47.47 -1.54 1.30
CA THR A 622 -48.60 -1.23 2.18
C THR A 622 -48.22 -0.19 3.23
N ALA A 623 -49.13 0.73 3.51
CA ALA A 623 -48.99 1.75 4.54
C ALA A 623 -50.22 1.76 5.45
N THR A 624 -50.15 2.48 6.57
CA THR A 624 -51.29 2.68 7.47
C THR A 624 -51.59 4.17 7.55
N VAL A 625 -52.85 4.53 7.35
CA VAL A 625 -53.34 5.89 7.58
C VAL A 625 -53.95 6.00 8.96
N THR A 626 -53.85 7.19 9.55
CA THR A 626 -54.50 7.51 10.83
C THR A 626 -55.40 8.71 10.65
N ALA A 627 -56.53 8.71 11.36
CA ALA A 627 -57.45 9.83 11.41
C ALA A 627 -57.94 10.02 12.85
N THR A 628 -58.19 11.27 13.21
CA THR A 628 -58.67 11.67 14.53
C THR A 628 -60.03 12.35 14.43
N ALA A 629 -60.93 12.06 15.37
CA ALA A 629 -62.24 12.70 15.46
C ALA A 629 -62.24 13.81 16.52
N ALA A 630 -62.83 14.96 16.17
CA ALA A 630 -63.09 16.09 17.06
C ALA A 630 -64.60 16.34 17.16
N THR A 631 -65.05 16.95 18.26
CA THR A 631 -66.46 17.21 18.58
C THR A 631 -66.69 18.68 18.92
N SER A 632 -67.91 19.19 18.72
CA SER A 632 -68.25 20.59 19.02
C SER A 632 -68.67 20.86 20.46
N CYS A 633 -68.86 19.84 21.31
CA CYS A 633 -69.19 20.02 22.73
C CYS A 633 -67.97 20.48 23.57
N ALA A 634 -68.21 21.27 24.62
CA ALA A 634 -67.17 21.80 25.53
C ALA A 634 -67.04 20.97 26.82
N ALA A 635 -65.79 20.79 27.29
CA ALA A 635 -65.26 20.22 28.55
C ALA A 635 -65.82 18.87 29.11
N ASN A 636 -67.05 18.46 28.80
CA ASN A 636 -67.74 17.30 29.41
C ASN A 636 -68.38 16.37 28.37
N CYS A 637 -67.76 16.22 27.20
CA CYS A 637 -68.28 15.38 26.13
C CYS A 637 -68.30 13.88 26.50
N PRO A 638 -69.38 13.13 26.17
CA PRO A 638 -69.38 11.67 26.26
C PRO A 638 -68.23 11.06 25.44
N THR A 639 -67.41 10.22 26.08
CA THR A 639 -66.28 9.53 25.44
C THR A 639 -66.70 8.39 24.52
N VAL A 640 -67.97 7.99 24.57
CA VAL A 640 -68.54 6.91 23.75
C VAL A 640 -68.69 7.39 22.31
N ARG A 641 -67.71 7.03 21.47
CA ARG A 641 -67.69 7.30 20.03
C ARG A 641 -67.72 6.00 19.22
N ASN A 642 -68.38 6.05 18.07
CA ASN A 642 -68.22 5.00 17.07
C ASN A 642 -66.79 5.01 16.53
N ALA A 643 -66.26 3.85 16.18
CA ALA A 643 -64.95 3.75 15.55
C ALA A 643 -64.97 4.48 14.19
N ILE A 644 -63.84 5.09 13.84
CA ILE A 644 -63.60 5.58 12.48
C ILE A 644 -63.36 4.35 11.61
N THR A 645 -64.07 4.24 10.50
CA THR A 645 -63.87 3.18 9.51
C THR A 645 -63.28 3.77 8.24
N PHE A 646 -62.30 3.09 7.66
CA PHE A 646 -61.65 3.50 6.42
C PHE A 646 -62.14 2.67 5.23
N SER A 647 -62.20 3.31 4.07
CA SER A 647 -62.52 2.65 2.80
C SER A 647 -61.72 3.26 1.64
N SER A 648 -61.59 2.50 0.55
CA SER A 648 -60.94 3.00 -0.67
C SER A 648 -61.97 3.67 -1.55
N THR A 649 -61.68 4.89 -1.99
CA THR A 649 -62.47 5.60 -3.02
C THR A 649 -61.95 5.31 -4.43
N THR A 650 -60.75 4.76 -4.55
CA THR A 650 -60.10 4.36 -5.81
C THR A 650 -59.65 2.89 -5.76
N PRO A 651 -60.60 1.93 -5.73
CA PRO A 651 -60.30 0.50 -5.51
C PRO A 651 -59.45 -0.14 -6.61
N THR A 652 -59.34 0.49 -7.79
CA THR A 652 -58.43 0.08 -8.87
C THR A 652 -56.98 0.50 -8.64
N VAL A 653 -56.75 1.52 -7.80
CA VAL A 653 -55.42 2.08 -7.46
C VAL A 653 -54.92 1.51 -6.14
N CYS A 654 -55.79 1.37 -5.14
CA CYS A 654 -55.42 0.83 -3.84
C CYS A 654 -56.59 0.14 -3.12
N SER A 655 -56.29 -0.86 -2.30
CA SER A 655 -57.24 -1.44 -1.36
C SER A 655 -57.03 -0.86 0.04
N VAL A 656 -58.11 -0.62 0.77
CA VAL A 656 -58.09 -0.07 2.13
C VAL A 656 -58.91 -0.98 3.03
N THR A 657 -58.32 -1.43 4.14
CA THR A 657 -59.06 -2.17 5.18
C THR A 657 -59.78 -1.22 6.13
N THR A 658 -60.79 -1.72 6.83
CA THR A 658 -61.58 -0.93 7.79
C THR A 658 -60.74 -0.34 8.94
N GLY A 659 -59.57 -0.91 9.24
CA GLY A 659 -58.61 -0.41 10.23
C GLY A 659 -57.54 0.54 9.67
N GLY A 660 -57.64 0.98 8.42
CA GLY A 660 -56.77 2.01 7.83
C GLY A 660 -55.49 1.48 7.17
N ARG A 661 -55.38 0.17 6.90
CA ARG A 661 -54.26 -0.37 6.12
C ARG A 661 -54.54 -0.20 4.63
N VAL A 662 -53.67 0.54 3.95
CA VAL A 662 -53.72 0.85 2.52
C VAL A 662 -52.70 -0.02 1.77
N SER A 663 -53.12 -0.69 0.70
CA SER A 663 -52.22 -1.48 -0.17
C SER A 663 -52.29 -0.95 -1.59
N ALA A 664 -51.15 -0.59 -2.17
CA ALA A 664 -51.07 -0.08 -3.54
C ALA A 664 -51.21 -1.22 -4.56
N LEU A 665 -52.19 -1.10 -5.46
CA LEU A 665 -52.52 -2.09 -6.48
C LEU A 665 -52.08 -1.65 -7.88
N SER A 666 -52.10 -0.34 -8.16
CA SER A 666 -51.60 0.24 -9.41
C SER A 666 -51.10 1.67 -9.20
N MET A 667 -50.41 2.24 -10.20
CA MET A 667 -49.90 3.60 -10.17
C MET A 667 -51.04 4.62 -10.31
N GLY A 668 -50.99 5.70 -9.54
CA GLY A 668 -51.99 6.77 -9.57
C GLY A 668 -52.29 7.34 -8.17
N ASP A 669 -53.34 8.14 -8.10
CA ASP A 669 -53.80 8.75 -6.86
C ASP A 669 -54.69 7.78 -6.08
N CYS A 670 -54.18 7.27 -4.97
CA CYS A 670 -54.94 6.44 -4.04
C CYS A 670 -55.79 7.34 -3.13
N GLY A 671 -57.10 7.36 -3.35
CA GLY A 671 -58.05 8.07 -2.51
C GLY A 671 -58.57 7.19 -1.37
N VAL A 672 -58.41 7.65 -0.13
CA VAL A 672 -58.88 7.00 1.09
C VAL A 672 -59.98 7.84 1.72
N ALA A 673 -61.13 7.23 2.03
CA ALA A 673 -62.20 7.85 2.80
C ALA A 673 -62.21 7.36 4.25
N ALA A 674 -62.53 8.26 5.17
CA ALA A 674 -62.77 7.97 6.57
C ALA A 674 -64.18 8.42 6.96
N ASP A 675 -64.94 7.50 7.55
CA ASP A 675 -66.33 7.68 7.95
C ASP A 675 -66.50 7.40 9.44
N GLN A 676 -67.40 8.15 10.08
CA GLN A 676 -67.80 7.93 11.47
C GLN A 676 -69.32 8.05 11.58
N ALA A 677 -69.98 6.92 11.80
CA ALA A 677 -71.43 6.82 11.82
C ALA A 677 -72.06 7.60 12.98
N ILE A 678 -73.32 8.00 12.80
CA ILE A 678 -74.16 8.61 13.82
C ILE A 678 -74.28 7.73 15.08
N ASN A 679 -74.36 8.34 16.26
CA ASN A 679 -74.71 7.63 17.49
C ASN A 679 -75.72 8.44 18.33
N ALA A 680 -75.98 7.99 19.57
CA ALA A 680 -76.94 8.60 20.47
C ALA A 680 -76.60 10.06 20.85
N TYR A 681 -75.33 10.46 20.76
CA TYR A 681 -74.83 11.77 21.21
C TYR A 681 -74.42 12.67 20.03
N TYR A 682 -73.81 12.11 18.99
CA TYR A 682 -73.25 12.87 17.88
C TYR A 682 -73.97 12.57 16.56
N SER A 683 -74.17 13.59 15.71
CA SER A 683 -74.57 13.42 14.31
C SER A 683 -73.48 12.68 13.52
N ALA A 684 -73.77 12.03 12.38
CA ALA A 684 -72.70 11.45 11.55
C ALA A 684 -71.67 12.52 11.17
N ALA A 685 -70.37 12.18 11.21
CA ALA A 685 -69.33 13.10 10.74
C ALA A 685 -69.40 13.22 9.20
N PRO A 686 -69.18 14.41 8.62
CA PRO A 686 -68.91 14.52 7.18
C PRO A 686 -67.74 13.62 6.80
N GLN A 687 -67.86 12.90 5.67
CA GLN A 687 -66.81 12.01 5.18
C GLN A 687 -65.53 12.82 4.89
N ALA A 688 -64.42 12.42 5.49
CA ALA A 688 -63.11 13.00 5.20
C ALA A 688 -62.41 12.16 4.12
N THR A 689 -61.67 12.82 3.23
CA THR A 689 -60.88 12.15 2.17
C THR A 689 -59.40 12.52 2.24
N LEU A 690 -58.53 11.58 1.89
CA LEU A 690 -57.08 11.75 1.77
C LEU A 690 -56.61 11.16 0.45
N THR A 691 -55.83 11.92 -0.31
CA THR A 691 -55.19 11.45 -1.55
C THR A 691 -53.73 11.14 -1.29
N ILE A 692 -53.30 9.92 -1.64
CA ILE A 692 -51.92 9.45 -1.53
C ILE A 692 -51.42 9.10 -2.94
N ALA A 693 -50.40 9.80 -3.43
CA ALA A 693 -49.78 9.47 -4.71
C ALA A 693 -48.98 8.16 -4.60
N VAL A 694 -49.27 7.19 -5.45
CA VAL A 694 -48.51 5.93 -5.54
C VAL A 694 -47.28 6.16 -6.42
N GLY A 695 -46.10 6.12 -5.82
CA GLY A 695 -44.81 6.25 -6.51
C GLY A 695 -44.31 4.92 -7.11
N GLN A 696 -43.34 5.01 -8.03
CA GLN A 696 -42.69 3.84 -8.61
C GLN A 696 -41.84 3.09 -7.56
N ALA A 697 -41.87 1.77 -7.59
CA ALA A 697 -40.99 0.96 -6.73
C ALA A 697 -39.54 0.99 -7.25
N PRO A 698 -38.53 0.93 -6.36
CA PRO A 698 -37.15 0.73 -6.78
C PRO A 698 -36.94 -0.68 -7.35
N GLN A 699 -36.03 -0.80 -8.30
CA GLN A 699 -35.57 -2.08 -8.83
C GLN A 699 -34.05 -2.10 -8.97
N SER A 700 -33.46 -3.30 -9.02
CA SER A 700 -32.00 -3.49 -9.01
C SER A 700 -31.54 -4.44 -10.11
N ILE A 701 -30.35 -4.21 -10.65
CA ILE A 701 -29.63 -5.14 -11.54
C ILE A 701 -28.59 -5.89 -10.70
N SER A 702 -28.43 -7.18 -10.94
CA SER A 702 -27.32 -7.97 -10.38
C SER A 702 -26.54 -8.64 -11.51
N PHE A 703 -25.21 -8.49 -11.51
CA PHE A 703 -24.35 -9.29 -12.38
C PHE A 703 -24.32 -10.75 -11.93
N GLY A 704 -24.23 -11.65 -12.90
CA GLY A 704 -23.93 -13.06 -12.68
C GLY A 704 -22.42 -13.31 -12.67
N ALA A 705 -22.03 -14.57 -12.89
CA ALA A 705 -20.62 -14.95 -12.93
C ALA A 705 -19.86 -14.21 -14.06
N VAL A 706 -18.67 -13.72 -13.72
CA VAL A 706 -17.84 -12.93 -14.63
C VAL A 706 -17.01 -13.88 -15.52
N PRO A 707 -17.01 -13.71 -16.86
CA PRO A 707 -16.16 -14.50 -17.73
C PRO A 707 -14.68 -14.15 -17.54
N VAL A 708 -13.81 -15.16 -17.59
CA VAL A 708 -12.35 -14.96 -17.59
C VAL A 708 -11.91 -14.62 -19.01
N LEU A 709 -11.40 -13.41 -19.23
CA LEU A 709 -10.88 -12.96 -20.52
C LEU A 709 -9.35 -12.99 -20.56
N LYS A 710 -8.81 -13.43 -21.70
CA LYS A 710 -7.39 -13.34 -22.06
C LYS A 710 -7.30 -12.55 -23.35
N LEU A 711 -6.20 -11.82 -23.56
CA LEU A 711 -6.00 -10.99 -24.74
C LEU A 711 -6.30 -11.75 -26.05
N GLY A 712 -7.24 -11.24 -26.86
CA GLY A 712 -7.79 -11.86 -28.08
C GLY A 712 -9.06 -12.69 -27.86
N GLY A 713 -9.70 -12.61 -26.68
CA GLY A 713 -10.83 -13.42 -26.28
C GLY A 713 -12.20 -12.75 -26.42
N SER A 714 -13.24 -13.50 -26.08
CA SER A 714 -14.59 -12.95 -25.88
C SER A 714 -15.33 -13.78 -24.82
N GLY A 715 -16.32 -13.16 -24.17
CA GLY A 715 -17.09 -13.77 -23.10
C GLY A 715 -18.54 -13.30 -23.10
N GLN A 716 -19.43 -14.13 -22.59
CA GLN A 716 -20.83 -13.75 -22.35
C GLN A 716 -20.96 -13.12 -20.97
N LEU A 717 -21.58 -11.95 -20.92
CA LEU A 717 -22.03 -11.33 -19.69
C LEU A 717 -23.40 -11.85 -19.34
N SER A 718 -23.60 -12.16 -18.06
CA SER A 718 -24.92 -12.45 -17.52
C SER A 718 -25.24 -11.39 -16.47
N ALA A 719 -26.44 -10.85 -16.54
CA ALA A 719 -27.00 -9.99 -15.53
C ALA A 719 -28.50 -10.29 -15.41
N THR A 720 -29.02 -10.20 -14.20
CA THR A 720 -30.44 -10.34 -13.91
C THR A 720 -31.01 -8.96 -13.62
N GLY A 721 -31.98 -8.55 -14.42
CA GLY A 721 -32.70 -7.30 -14.24
C GLY A 721 -33.74 -7.39 -13.12
N GLY A 722 -34.23 -6.24 -12.69
CA GLY A 722 -35.29 -6.12 -11.70
C GLY A 722 -36.67 -6.45 -12.26
N GLN A 723 -37.70 -6.30 -11.43
CA GLN A 723 -39.06 -6.77 -11.72
C GLN A 723 -39.78 -6.01 -12.84
N SER A 724 -39.21 -4.95 -13.42
CA SER A 724 -39.83 -4.25 -14.56
C SER A 724 -39.97 -5.13 -15.80
N GLY A 725 -39.13 -6.15 -15.96
CA GLY A 725 -39.07 -6.97 -17.17
C GLY A 725 -38.51 -6.26 -18.41
N ASN A 726 -38.07 -5.00 -18.27
CA ASN A 726 -37.43 -4.26 -19.35
C ASN A 726 -36.06 -4.87 -19.70
N ALA A 727 -35.66 -4.77 -20.97
CA ALA A 727 -34.40 -5.31 -21.47
C ALA A 727 -33.19 -4.66 -20.79
N LEU A 728 -32.14 -5.47 -20.57
CA LEU A 728 -30.84 -5.01 -20.10
C LEU A 728 -30.01 -4.51 -21.28
N VAL A 729 -29.35 -3.38 -21.11
CA VAL A 729 -28.44 -2.80 -22.10
C VAL A 729 -27.03 -2.82 -21.53
N PHE A 730 -26.11 -3.53 -22.18
CA PHE A 730 -24.71 -3.58 -21.79
C PHE A 730 -23.90 -2.59 -22.64
N SER A 731 -22.97 -1.88 -22.03
CA SER A 731 -22.08 -0.96 -22.72
C SER A 731 -20.68 -0.94 -22.09
N SER A 732 -19.64 -0.81 -22.92
CA SER A 732 -18.28 -0.65 -22.41
C SER A 732 -18.04 0.79 -21.98
N THR A 733 -17.60 1.00 -20.75
CA THR A 733 -17.11 2.30 -20.27
C THR A 733 -15.62 2.50 -20.51
N THR A 734 -14.91 1.43 -20.91
CA THR A 734 -13.49 1.43 -21.29
C THR A 734 -13.31 0.92 -22.73
N PRO A 735 -13.80 1.66 -23.74
CA PRO A 735 -13.84 1.21 -25.13
C PRO A 735 -12.45 0.99 -25.76
N THR A 736 -11.38 1.51 -25.17
CA THR A 736 -9.99 1.25 -25.58
C THR A 736 -9.47 -0.11 -25.09
N ILE A 737 -10.12 -0.72 -24.10
CA ILE A 737 -9.75 -2.02 -23.51
C ILE A 737 -10.65 -3.13 -24.00
N CYS A 738 -11.97 -2.89 -24.16
CA CYS A 738 -12.93 -3.88 -24.63
C CYS A 738 -14.15 -3.23 -25.29
N THR A 739 -14.78 -3.94 -26.22
CA THR A 739 -16.09 -3.60 -26.80
C THR A 739 -17.18 -4.52 -26.29
N VAL A 740 -18.42 -4.03 -26.29
CA VAL A 740 -19.60 -4.84 -25.92
C VAL A 740 -20.65 -4.74 -27.03
N THR A 741 -21.10 -5.89 -27.50
CA THR A 741 -22.18 -6.02 -28.50
C THR A 741 -23.23 -7.00 -27.98
N GLY A 742 -24.44 -6.50 -27.71
CA GLY A 742 -25.45 -7.28 -26.98
C GLY A 742 -24.96 -7.56 -25.56
N SER A 743 -24.86 -8.84 -25.18
CA SER A 743 -24.23 -9.30 -23.92
C SER A 743 -22.81 -9.82 -24.10
N THR A 744 -22.25 -9.75 -25.30
CA THR A 744 -20.91 -10.29 -25.60
C THR A 744 -19.87 -9.20 -25.35
N VAL A 745 -18.93 -9.45 -24.45
CA VAL A 745 -17.74 -8.63 -24.27
C VAL A 745 -16.58 -9.23 -25.08
N THR A 746 -15.89 -8.38 -25.82
CA THR A 746 -14.70 -8.74 -26.61
C THR A 746 -13.57 -7.81 -26.19
N ASP A 747 -12.44 -8.38 -25.79
CA ASP A 747 -11.28 -7.59 -25.38
C ASP A 747 -10.45 -7.11 -26.59
N ILE A 748 -9.81 -5.95 -26.42
CA ILE A 748 -8.97 -5.28 -27.41
C ILE A 748 -7.54 -5.18 -26.89
N ASN A 749 -7.37 -4.72 -25.65
CA ASN A 749 -6.08 -4.53 -24.99
C ASN A 749 -6.12 -5.15 -23.58
N ALA A 750 -4.95 -5.46 -23.02
CA ALA A 750 -4.87 -5.91 -21.64
C ALA A 750 -5.10 -4.75 -20.67
N GLY A 751 -5.73 -5.03 -19.53
CA GLY A 751 -6.14 -4.02 -18.56
C GLY A 751 -7.54 -4.26 -18.00
N ASP A 752 -8.08 -3.24 -17.36
CA ASP A 752 -9.38 -3.30 -16.70
C ASP A 752 -10.50 -2.96 -17.69
N CYS A 753 -11.19 -3.99 -18.18
CA CYS A 753 -12.41 -3.83 -18.97
C CYS A 753 -13.58 -3.56 -18.02
N VAL A 754 -14.19 -2.38 -18.08
CA VAL A 754 -15.34 -2.02 -17.25
C VAL A 754 -16.59 -1.91 -18.12
N VAL A 755 -17.54 -2.80 -17.86
CA VAL A 755 -18.83 -2.85 -18.57
C VAL A 755 -19.94 -2.34 -17.65
N ALA A 756 -20.71 -1.37 -18.12
CA ALA A 756 -21.92 -0.91 -17.47
C ALA A 756 -23.14 -1.69 -17.98
N VAL A 757 -24.10 -1.91 -17.09
CA VAL A 757 -25.43 -2.42 -17.44
C VAL A 757 -26.49 -1.49 -16.91
N ASP A 758 -27.41 -1.13 -17.80
CA ASP A 758 -28.54 -0.27 -17.54
C ASP A 758 -29.86 -1.03 -17.75
N GLN A 759 -30.86 -0.69 -16.95
CA GLN A 759 -32.23 -1.15 -17.12
C GLN A 759 -33.17 0.05 -16.95
N ALA A 760 -33.89 0.38 -18.02
CA ALA A 760 -34.76 1.53 -18.05
C ALA A 760 -35.95 1.39 -17.08
N ALA A 761 -36.48 2.54 -16.64
CA ALA A 761 -37.71 2.61 -15.87
C ALA A 761 -38.89 2.00 -16.65
N SER A 762 -39.86 1.45 -15.94
CA SER A 762 -41.17 1.10 -16.48
C SER A 762 -42.25 2.00 -15.87
N THR A 763 -43.51 1.69 -16.14
CA THR A 763 -44.64 2.37 -15.49
C THR A 763 -44.66 2.14 -13.97
N HIS A 764 -44.23 0.97 -13.49
CA HIS A 764 -44.34 0.54 -12.09
C HIS A 764 -43.03 0.61 -11.30
N TYR A 765 -41.88 0.59 -12.00
CA TYR A 765 -40.57 0.55 -11.39
C TYR A 765 -39.69 1.68 -11.94
N SER A 766 -38.94 2.34 -11.07
CA SER A 766 -37.95 3.36 -11.45
C SER A 766 -36.78 2.74 -12.21
N ALA A 767 -35.97 3.54 -12.93
CA ALA A 767 -34.79 2.99 -13.62
C ALA A 767 -33.86 2.34 -12.58
N ALA A 768 -33.36 1.14 -12.88
CA ALA A 768 -32.40 0.52 -11.97
C ALA A 768 -31.11 1.36 -11.97
N PRO A 769 -30.49 1.60 -10.81
CA PRO A 769 -29.17 2.24 -10.77
C PRO A 769 -28.19 1.47 -11.66
N GLN A 770 -27.42 2.19 -12.47
CA GLN A 770 -26.41 1.60 -13.35
C GLN A 770 -25.42 0.80 -12.50
N VAL A 771 -25.18 -0.46 -12.89
CA VAL A 771 -24.18 -1.31 -12.23
C VAL A 771 -23.02 -1.52 -13.20
N THR A 772 -21.80 -1.40 -12.68
CA THR A 772 -20.58 -1.66 -13.46
C THR A 772 -19.92 -2.95 -13.01
N GLN A 773 -19.49 -3.78 -13.96
CA GLN A 773 -18.66 -4.95 -13.72
C GLN A 773 -17.27 -4.74 -14.29
N LYS A 774 -16.27 -4.91 -13.43
CA LYS A 774 -14.86 -4.92 -13.81
C LYS A 774 -14.44 -6.33 -14.20
N ILE A 775 -13.77 -6.45 -15.34
CA ILE A 775 -13.24 -7.69 -15.92
C ILE A 775 -11.77 -7.44 -16.21
N VAL A 776 -10.89 -8.22 -15.59
CA VAL A 776 -9.44 -8.07 -15.78
C VAL A 776 -9.02 -8.86 -17.02
N VAL A 777 -8.55 -8.17 -18.06
CA VAL A 777 -7.94 -8.77 -19.24
C VAL A 777 -6.45 -8.90 -18.97
N SER A 778 -5.98 -10.13 -18.76
CA SER A 778 -4.56 -10.39 -18.46
C SER A 778 -3.69 -10.31 -19.73
N PRO A 779 -2.46 -9.76 -19.64
CA PRO A 779 -1.49 -9.79 -20.74
C PRO A 779 -1.22 -11.22 -21.23
N ALA A 780 -1.07 -11.40 -22.55
CA ALA A 780 -0.81 -12.71 -23.13
C ALA A 780 0.67 -13.13 -23.04
N PRO A 781 0.97 -14.44 -22.90
CA PRO A 781 2.33 -14.92 -23.05
C PRO A 781 2.81 -14.77 -24.50
N GLN A 782 4.12 -14.58 -24.67
CA GLN A 782 4.78 -14.54 -25.98
C GLN A 782 6.09 -15.33 -25.92
N SER A 783 6.63 -15.70 -27.08
CA SER A 783 7.83 -16.54 -27.22
C SER A 783 8.85 -15.93 -28.18
N ILE A 784 10.12 -16.28 -27.99
CA ILE A 784 11.23 -15.98 -28.91
C ILE A 784 11.59 -17.27 -29.63
N SER A 785 11.87 -17.19 -30.92
CA SER A 785 12.39 -18.33 -31.70
C SER A 785 13.71 -17.94 -32.36
N PHE A 786 14.77 -18.72 -32.12
CA PHE A 786 16.06 -18.52 -32.80
C PHE A 786 16.01 -19.04 -34.25
N GLY A 787 16.75 -18.37 -35.12
CA GLY A 787 17.12 -18.90 -36.44
C GLY A 787 18.20 -19.99 -36.35
N ALA A 788 18.75 -20.40 -37.50
CA ALA A 788 19.84 -21.37 -37.54
C ALA A 788 21.10 -20.85 -36.83
N ALA A 789 21.74 -21.69 -36.03
CA ALA A 789 22.97 -21.33 -35.33
C ALA A 789 24.14 -21.23 -36.35
N PRO A 790 25.02 -20.22 -36.25
CA PRO A 790 26.20 -20.14 -37.11
C PRO A 790 27.25 -21.19 -36.72
N THR A 791 28.04 -21.65 -37.68
CA THR A 791 29.23 -22.48 -37.41
C THR A 791 30.42 -21.58 -37.13
N LEU A 792 31.10 -21.76 -35.99
CA LEU A 792 32.24 -20.93 -35.58
C LEU A 792 33.45 -21.77 -35.22
N VAL A 793 34.64 -21.20 -35.45
CA VAL A 793 35.93 -21.64 -34.91
C VAL A 793 36.57 -20.48 -34.15
N VAL A 794 37.54 -20.75 -33.27
CA VAL A 794 38.28 -19.70 -32.53
C VAL A 794 38.80 -18.62 -33.49
N ASP A 795 38.66 -17.35 -33.09
CA ASP A 795 38.97 -16.12 -33.85
C ASP A 795 37.99 -15.77 -35.00
N ALA A 796 36.96 -16.58 -35.24
CA ALA A 796 35.90 -16.25 -36.20
C ALA A 796 34.74 -15.47 -35.55
N THR A 797 33.96 -14.78 -36.39
CA THR A 797 32.72 -14.10 -35.99
C THR A 797 31.53 -14.62 -36.79
N GLY A 798 30.35 -14.66 -36.19
CA GLY A 798 29.10 -15.01 -36.85
C GLY A 798 27.94 -14.18 -36.32
N THR A 799 26.76 -14.29 -36.95
CA THR A 799 25.57 -13.55 -36.53
C THR A 799 24.47 -14.50 -36.09
N VAL A 800 23.81 -14.17 -34.98
CA VAL A 800 22.57 -14.84 -34.55
C VAL A 800 21.36 -14.02 -34.98
N THR A 801 20.26 -14.70 -35.27
CA THR A 801 18.96 -14.09 -35.53
C THR A 801 17.90 -14.74 -34.66
N ALA A 802 16.92 -13.96 -34.23
CA ALA A 802 15.76 -14.45 -33.51
C ALA A 802 14.52 -13.64 -33.87
N THR A 803 13.40 -14.33 -34.03
CA THR A 803 12.09 -13.72 -34.24
C THR A 803 11.44 -13.52 -32.87
N GLY A 804 11.15 -12.27 -32.53
CA GLY A 804 10.43 -11.91 -31.31
C GLY A 804 8.93 -12.24 -31.41
N GLY A 805 8.28 -12.29 -30.25
CA GLY A 805 6.85 -12.52 -30.14
C GLY A 805 5.99 -11.29 -30.46
N ALA A 806 4.68 -11.44 -30.27
CA ALA A 806 3.65 -10.49 -30.71
C ALA A 806 3.69 -9.09 -30.08
N SER A 807 4.52 -8.86 -29.05
CA SER A 807 4.72 -7.52 -28.48
C SER A 807 5.32 -6.50 -29.45
N GLY A 808 6.02 -6.95 -30.50
CA GLY A 808 6.74 -6.08 -31.42
C GLY A 808 7.99 -5.40 -30.82
N ASN A 809 8.30 -5.65 -29.54
CA ASN A 809 9.53 -5.15 -28.90
C ASN A 809 10.77 -5.83 -29.51
N GLY A 810 11.90 -5.12 -29.56
CA GLY A 810 13.17 -5.66 -30.07
C GLY A 810 13.71 -6.83 -29.22
N VAL A 811 14.38 -7.78 -29.88
CA VAL A 811 15.10 -8.88 -29.23
C VAL A 811 16.55 -8.46 -28.99
N VAL A 812 17.03 -8.66 -27.76
CA VAL A 812 18.41 -8.32 -27.35
C VAL A 812 19.19 -9.60 -27.07
N PHE A 813 20.40 -9.69 -27.63
CA PHE A 813 21.30 -10.82 -27.45
C PHE A 813 22.40 -10.53 -26.43
N SER A 814 22.82 -11.56 -25.71
CA SER A 814 23.93 -11.50 -24.75
C SER A 814 24.65 -12.84 -24.64
N SER A 815 25.94 -12.81 -24.31
CA SER A 815 26.69 -14.04 -24.06
C SER A 815 26.46 -14.50 -22.62
N VAL A 816 26.12 -15.78 -22.45
CA VAL A 816 26.04 -16.44 -21.14
C VAL A 816 27.37 -17.14 -20.81
N THR A 817 28.20 -17.42 -21.83
CA THR A 817 29.56 -17.98 -21.65
C THR A 817 30.63 -17.01 -22.16
N PRO A 818 30.86 -15.88 -21.47
CA PRO A 818 31.78 -14.82 -21.92
C PRO A 818 33.25 -15.27 -22.04
N SER A 819 33.63 -16.40 -21.42
CA SER A 819 34.95 -17.01 -21.60
C SER A 819 35.11 -17.80 -22.91
N ILE A 820 34.01 -18.13 -23.59
CA ILE A 820 33.99 -18.89 -24.85
C ILE A 820 33.63 -17.98 -26.03
N CYS A 821 32.70 -17.05 -25.84
CA CYS A 821 32.29 -16.12 -26.89
C CYS A 821 31.83 -14.77 -26.32
N ALA A 822 32.06 -13.70 -27.07
CA ALA A 822 31.50 -12.37 -26.78
C ALA A 822 30.34 -12.06 -27.74
N VAL A 823 29.34 -11.32 -27.27
CA VAL A 823 28.19 -10.90 -28.07
C VAL A 823 28.06 -9.38 -28.04
N THR A 824 27.99 -8.75 -29.21
CA THR A 824 27.73 -7.30 -29.36
C THR A 824 26.69 -7.12 -30.46
N GLY A 825 25.52 -6.56 -30.12
CA GLY A 825 24.38 -6.55 -31.04
C GLY A 825 23.93 -7.98 -31.36
N SER A 826 23.95 -8.37 -32.63
CA SER A 826 23.70 -9.74 -33.10
C SER A 826 24.98 -10.52 -33.47
N THR A 827 26.15 -9.90 -33.35
CA THR A 827 27.42 -10.51 -33.71
C THR A 827 28.02 -11.27 -32.53
N VAL A 828 28.32 -12.55 -32.75
CA VAL A 828 28.99 -13.47 -31.84
C VAL A 828 30.45 -13.61 -32.27
N SER A 829 31.39 -13.33 -31.38
CA SER A 829 32.83 -13.48 -31.60
C SER A 829 33.35 -14.67 -30.80
N ALA A 830 33.97 -15.64 -31.45
CA ALA A 830 34.50 -16.85 -30.84
C ALA A 830 35.88 -16.60 -30.21
N LEU A 831 35.98 -16.78 -28.89
CA LEU A 831 37.19 -16.50 -28.10
C LEU A 831 37.95 -17.78 -27.70
N ALA A 832 37.25 -18.89 -27.50
CA ALA A 832 37.83 -20.18 -27.14
C ALA A 832 36.97 -21.32 -27.69
N ALA A 833 37.56 -22.51 -27.87
CA ALA A 833 36.82 -23.68 -28.33
C ALA A 833 35.91 -24.20 -27.21
N GLY A 834 34.68 -24.59 -27.56
CA GLY A 834 33.67 -25.05 -26.60
C GLY A 834 32.25 -24.61 -26.95
N ASN A 835 31.32 -24.75 -26.01
CA ASN A 835 29.92 -24.42 -26.22
C ASN A 835 29.65 -22.96 -25.84
N CYS A 836 29.40 -22.12 -26.84
CA CYS A 836 28.95 -20.75 -26.69
C CYS A 836 27.44 -20.72 -26.47
N ALA A 837 26.97 -20.20 -25.33
CA ALA A 837 25.56 -20.01 -25.05
C ALA A 837 25.19 -18.55 -25.26
N VAL A 838 24.30 -18.29 -26.22
CA VAL A 838 23.77 -16.94 -26.49
C VAL A 838 22.33 -16.87 -26.00
N ALA A 839 22.05 -15.92 -25.11
CA ALA A 839 20.70 -15.65 -24.62
C ALA A 839 20.01 -14.59 -25.48
N ALA A 840 18.77 -14.85 -25.87
CA ALA A 840 17.86 -13.86 -26.45
C ALA A 840 16.78 -13.49 -25.44
N ASN A 841 16.59 -12.19 -25.23
CA ASN A 841 15.58 -11.63 -24.32
C ASN A 841 14.69 -10.64 -25.07
N GLN A 842 13.40 -10.65 -24.77
CA GLN A 842 12.42 -9.70 -25.31
C GLN A 842 11.55 -9.19 -24.16
N ALA A 843 11.55 -7.88 -23.95
CA ALA A 843 10.86 -7.24 -22.84
C ALA A 843 9.33 -7.31 -22.98
N ALA A 844 8.63 -7.24 -21.85
CA ALA A 844 7.17 -7.10 -21.80
C ALA A 844 6.72 -5.76 -22.42
N ASN A 845 5.44 -5.68 -22.81
CA ASN A 845 4.75 -4.41 -23.03
C ASN A 845 3.38 -4.43 -22.32
N ALA A 846 2.52 -3.44 -22.58
CA ALA A 846 1.21 -3.34 -21.94
C ALA A 846 0.30 -4.56 -22.20
N ASN A 847 0.47 -5.25 -23.33
CA ASN A 847 -0.41 -6.32 -23.81
C ASN A 847 0.20 -7.73 -23.69
N TYR A 848 1.52 -7.84 -23.64
CA TYR A 848 2.23 -9.12 -23.62
C TYR A 848 3.29 -9.17 -22.51
N LEU A 849 3.37 -10.30 -21.82
CA LEU A 849 4.40 -10.57 -20.81
C LEU A 849 5.79 -10.63 -21.44
N ALA A 850 6.86 -10.47 -20.66
CA ALA A 850 8.22 -10.67 -21.18
C ALA A 850 8.35 -12.11 -21.69
N ALA A 851 8.95 -12.29 -22.87
CA ALA A 851 9.13 -13.64 -23.40
C ALA A 851 10.16 -14.39 -22.52
N PRO A 852 9.93 -15.66 -22.20
CA PRO A 852 10.94 -16.47 -21.49
C PRO A 852 12.28 -16.41 -22.22
N GLN A 853 13.37 -16.21 -21.46
CA GLN A 853 14.71 -16.20 -22.03
C GLN A 853 14.96 -17.50 -22.78
N THR A 854 15.33 -17.38 -24.05
CA THR A 854 15.67 -18.53 -24.90
C THR A 854 17.18 -18.56 -25.07
N LEU A 855 17.77 -19.76 -25.04
CA LEU A 855 19.19 -19.97 -25.26
C LEU A 855 19.42 -20.66 -26.62
N GLN A 856 20.40 -20.18 -27.37
CA GLN A 856 20.97 -20.89 -28.51
C GLN A 856 22.40 -21.31 -28.19
N TRP A 857 22.67 -22.59 -28.36
CA TRP A 857 23.99 -23.18 -28.18
C TRP A 857 24.72 -23.22 -29.52
N ILE A 858 25.87 -22.57 -29.59
CA ILE A 858 26.76 -22.54 -30.75
C ILE A 858 28.03 -23.30 -30.38
N VAL A 859 28.36 -24.33 -31.16
CA VAL A 859 29.60 -25.08 -30.96
C VAL A 859 30.73 -24.32 -31.64
N VAL A 860 31.71 -23.87 -30.85
CA VAL A 860 32.94 -23.24 -31.33
C VAL A 860 34.02 -24.31 -31.47
N GLY A 861 34.41 -24.61 -32.71
CA GLY A 861 35.50 -25.53 -33.01
C GLY A 861 36.89 -24.92 -32.79
N ALA A 862 37.92 -25.74 -32.74
CA ALA A 862 39.30 -25.27 -32.66
C ALA A 862 39.71 -24.52 -33.95
N GLY A 863 40.42 -23.40 -33.80
CA GLY A 863 40.98 -22.62 -34.90
C GLY A 863 42.14 -23.34 -35.59
N THR A 864 42.51 -22.88 -36.79
CA THR A 864 43.68 -23.38 -37.52
C THR A 864 44.94 -22.60 -37.15
N GLN A 865 46.10 -23.24 -37.27
CA GLN A 865 47.40 -22.62 -37.05
C GLN A 865 48.44 -23.18 -38.04
N SER A 866 49.54 -22.44 -38.24
CA SER A 866 50.57 -22.77 -39.23
C SER A 866 51.99 -22.65 -38.66
N ILE A 867 52.93 -23.35 -39.29
CA ILE A 867 54.38 -23.31 -39.00
C ILE A 867 55.09 -22.72 -40.21
N SER A 868 56.13 -21.92 -40.00
CA SER A 868 56.95 -21.38 -41.09
C SER A 868 58.45 -21.56 -40.80
N PHE A 869 59.21 -22.09 -41.76
CA PHE A 869 60.67 -22.27 -41.65
C PHE A 869 61.45 -20.98 -41.90
N GLY A 870 62.60 -20.85 -41.22
CA GLY A 870 63.64 -19.87 -41.54
C GLY A 870 64.59 -20.35 -42.64
N THR A 871 65.73 -19.66 -42.81
CA THR A 871 66.75 -20.00 -43.84
C THR A 871 67.45 -21.35 -43.55
N ALA A 872 67.66 -22.18 -44.59
CA ALA A 872 68.32 -23.49 -44.47
C ALA A 872 69.85 -23.36 -44.25
N PRO A 873 70.48 -24.20 -43.40
CA PRO A 873 71.93 -24.21 -43.20
C PRO A 873 72.68 -24.90 -44.35
N ALA A 874 73.87 -24.42 -44.72
CA ALA A 874 74.75 -25.07 -45.71
C ALA A 874 75.66 -26.13 -45.04
N LEU A 875 75.66 -27.37 -45.54
CA LEU A 875 76.34 -28.52 -44.89
C LEU A 875 77.19 -29.35 -45.86
N VAL A 876 78.27 -29.93 -45.34
CA VAL A 876 79.07 -30.99 -45.99
C VAL A 876 78.99 -32.27 -45.17
N ALA A 877 79.33 -33.42 -45.77
CA ALA A 877 79.29 -34.71 -45.07
C ALA A 877 80.16 -34.66 -43.79
N GLY A 878 79.56 -34.96 -42.63
CA GLY A 878 80.18 -34.86 -41.30
C GLY A 878 79.96 -33.53 -40.55
N GLY A 879 79.33 -32.52 -41.17
CA GLY A 879 79.04 -31.22 -40.55
C GLY A 879 77.72 -31.15 -39.77
N GLN A 880 77.52 -30.08 -38.99
CA GLN A 880 76.29 -29.80 -38.24
C GLN A 880 75.76 -28.37 -38.49
N GLY A 881 74.45 -28.17 -38.33
CA GLY A 881 73.78 -26.86 -38.45
C GLY A 881 72.52 -26.77 -37.56
N VAL A 882 71.95 -25.57 -37.42
CA VAL A 882 70.77 -25.32 -36.56
C VAL A 882 69.54 -24.98 -37.42
N LEU A 883 68.41 -25.57 -37.06
CA LEU A 883 67.10 -25.38 -37.69
C LEU A 883 66.32 -24.29 -36.95
N ALA A 884 65.59 -23.45 -37.69
CA ALA A 884 64.73 -22.41 -37.14
C ALA A 884 63.35 -22.44 -37.81
N ALA A 885 62.29 -22.35 -37.00
CA ALA A 885 60.90 -22.22 -37.47
C ALA A 885 60.08 -21.41 -36.46
N THR A 886 59.10 -20.66 -36.95
CA THR A 886 58.13 -19.91 -36.12
C THR A 886 56.85 -20.73 -36.01
N GLY A 887 56.40 -20.98 -34.78
CA GLY A 887 55.15 -21.70 -34.50
C GLY A 887 53.91 -20.80 -34.57
N GLY A 888 52.73 -21.41 -34.69
CA GLY A 888 51.44 -20.73 -34.78
C GLY A 888 50.79 -20.44 -33.42
N ALA A 889 49.52 -20.01 -33.48
CA ALA A 889 48.75 -19.40 -32.38
C ALA A 889 48.56 -20.28 -31.12
N SER A 890 48.79 -21.59 -31.18
CA SER A 890 48.73 -22.45 -29.99
C SER A 890 49.82 -22.15 -28.96
N GLY A 891 50.91 -21.47 -29.36
CA GLY A 891 52.05 -21.18 -28.50
C GLY A 891 52.89 -22.41 -28.11
N ASN A 892 52.53 -23.61 -28.57
CA ASN A 892 53.27 -24.83 -28.31
C ASN A 892 54.60 -24.86 -29.07
N ALA A 893 55.57 -25.63 -28.57
CA ALA A 893 56.89 -25.73 -29.19
C ALA A 893 56.85 -26.41 -30.57
N VAL A 894 57.66 -25.91 -31.51
CA VAL A 894 57.91 -26.56 -32.80
C VAL A 894 58.99 -27.64 -32.63
N THR A 895 58.74 -28.84 -33.15
CA THR A 895 59.66 -29.98 -33.11
C THR A 895 60.15 -30.34 -34.50
N PHE A 896 61.42 -30.71 -34.62
CA PHE A 896 62.06 -31.06 -35.89
C PHE A 896 62.39 -32.54 -35.95
N SER A 897 62.30 -33.12 -37.14
CA SER A 897 62.74 -34.48 -37.41
C SER A 897 63.29 -34.60 -38.84
N SER A 898 64.33 -35.41 -39.03
CA SER A 898 64.74 -35.78 -40.39
C SER A 898 63.73 -36.78 -40.94
N THR A 899 63.36 -36.68 -42.21
CA THR A 899 62.66 -37.77 -42.92
C THR A 899 63.63 -38.60 -43.76
N THR A 900 64.89 -38.18 -43.82
CA THR A 900 65.98 -38.78 -44.61
C THR A 900 67.15 -39.15 -43.70
N HIS A 901 66.86 -39.94 -42.67
CA HIS A 901 67.80 -40.31 -41.58
C HIS A 901 69.15 -40.88 -42.05
N THR A 902 69.19 -41.46 -43.25
CA THR A 902 70.42 -42.01 -43.83
C THR A 902 71.33 -40.95 -44.46
N VAL A 903 70.81 -39.74 -44.69
CA VAL A 903 71.50 -38.58 -45.28
C VAL A 903 71.83 -37.55 -44.20
N CYS A 904 70.91 -37.32 -43.26
CA CYS A 904 71.11 -36.47 -42.09
C CYS A 904 70.27 -36.93 -40.89
N THR A 905 70.74 -36.67 -39.68
CA THR A 905 69.99 -36.88 -38.44
C THR A 905 69.63 -35.55 -37.79
N VAL A 906 68.54 -35.52 -37.02
CA VAL A 906 68.09 -34.32 -36.29
C VAL A 906 67.91 -34.68 -34.82
N ALA A 907 68.50 -33.87 -33.94
CA ALA A 907 68.34 -33.96 -32.49
C ALA A 907 68.04 -32.57 -31.93
N GLY A 908 66.86 -32.42 -31.30
CA GLY A 908 66.36 -31.10 -30.91
C GLY A 908 66.14 -30.22 -32.15
N ASN A 909 66.89 -29.12 -32.25
CA ASN A 909 66.93 -28.25 -33.42
C ASN A 909 68.24 -28.35 -34.21
N THR A 910 69.12 -29.30 -33.89
CA THR A 910 70.40 -29.46 -34.57
C THR A 910 70.32 -30.55 -35.63
N VAL A 911 70.67 -30.23 -36.87
CA VAL A 911 70.79 -31.17 -38.00
C VAL A 911 72.25 -31.57 -38.21
N THR A 912 72.51 -32.86 -38.38
CA THR A 912 73.85 -33.44 -38.59
C THR A 912 73.90 -34.15 -39.93
N ALA A 913 74.84 -33.78 -40.79
CA ALA A 913 75.06 -34.36 -42.11
C ALA A 913 75.81 -35.70 -42.01
N VAL A 914 75.19 -36.79 -42.44
CA VAL A 914 75.76 -38.14 -42.36
C VAL A 914 76.53 -38.49 -43.64
N LYS A 915 75.98 -38.17 -44.81
CA LYS A 915 76.63 -38.41 -46.12
C LYS A 915 76.14 -37.41 -47.16
N VAL A 916 76.83 -37.35 -48.29
CA VAL A 916 76.43 -36.54 -49.47
C VAL A 916 75.02 -36.93 -49.93
N GLY A 917 74.17 -35.93 -50.22
CA GLY A 917 72.78 -36.12 -50.66
C GLY A 917 71.83 -35.05 -50.13
N ASP A 918 70.55 -35.19 -50.46
CA ASP A 918 69.48 -34.28 -50.03
C ASP A 918 68.87 -34.70 -48.69
N CYS A 919 68.99 -33.83 -47.69
CA CYS A 919 68.44 -33.94 -46.35
C CYS A 919 67.10 -33.21 -46.26
N LEU A 920 66.01 -33.96 -46.16
CA LEU A 920 64.67 -33.41 -45.91
C LEU A 920 64.35 -33.44 -44.41
N VAL A 921 63.99 -32.28 -43.85
CA VAL A 921 63.64 -32.08 -42.44
C VAL A 921 62.19 -31.62 -42.33
N ALA A 922 61.41 -32.27 -41.47
CA ALA A 922 60.03 -31.90 -41.13
C ALA A 922 60.00 -31.07 -39.83
N ALA A 923 59.09 -30.08 -39.78
CA ALA A 923 58.71 -29.36 -38.57
C ALA A 923 57.23 -29.61 -38.24
N ASN A 924 56.96 -29.91 -36.97
CA ASN A 924 55.62 -30.20 -36.46
C ASN A 924 55.32 -29.32 -35.23
N GLN A 925 54.06 -28.97 -35.02
CA GLN A 925 53.61 -28.24 -33.84
C GLN A 925 52.26 -28.82 -33.40
N ALA A 926 52.22 -29.32 -32.16
CA ALA A 926 51.00 -29.86 -31.59
C ALA A 926 49.97 -28.74 -31.34
N GLY A 927 48.68 -29.08 -31.49
CA GLY A 927 47.57 -28.19 -31.13
C GLY A 927 47.43 -28.01 -29.62
N ASN A 928 46.53 -27.12 -29.21
CA ASN A 928 46.06 -26.99 -27.83
C ASN A 928 44.53 -27.07 -27.80
N ALA A 929 43.91 -26.71 -26.67
CA ALA A 929 42.45 -26.75 -26.53
C ALA A 929 41.71 -25.84 -27.54
N ASN A 930 42.33 -24.75 -28.00
CA ASN A 930 41.72 -23.72 -28.84
C ASN A 930 42.16 -23.79 -30.32
N TYR A 931 43.29 -24.39 -30.63
CA TYR A 931 43.82 -24.51 -31.99
C TYR A 931 44.23 -25.94 -32.31
N GLY A 932 43.82 -26.46 -33.47
CA GLY A 932 44.22 -27.79 -33.96
C GLY A 932 45.73 -27.89 -34.21
N ALA A 933 46.28 -29.10 -34.37
CA ALA A 933 47.70 -29.24 -34.72
C ALA A 933 48.02 -28.55 -36.06
N ALA A 934 49.15 -27.86 -36.12
CA ALA A 934 49.56 -27.23 -37.37
C ALA A 934 49.95 -28.30 -38.39
N ALA A 935 49.63 -28.07 -39.67
CA ALA A 935 50.05 -28.95 -40.74
C ALA A 935 51.59 -29.06 -40.77
N GLN A 936 52.11 -30.28 -40.93
CA GLN A 936 53.55 -30.51 -41.05
C GLN A 936 54.10 -29.77 -42.26
N VAL A 937 55.19 -29.04 -42.08
CA VAL A 937 55.95 -28.40 -43.16
C VAL A 937 57.32 -29.05 -43.27
N THR A 938 57.92 -29.06 -44.46
CA THR A 938 59.26 -29.63 -44.70
C THR A 938 60.22 -28.61 -45.32
N GLN A 939 61.52 -28.77 -45.05
CA GLN A 939 62.61 -27.98 -45.61
C GLN A 939 63.71 -28.91 -46.14
N LEU A 940 64.22 -28.63 -47.34
CA LEU A 940 65.28 -29.40 -48.02
C LEU A 940 66.65 -28.76 -47.77
N ILE A 941 67.66 -29.57 -47.47
CA ILE A 941 69.06 -29.17 -47.22
C ILE A 941 69.99 -30.09 -48.05
N THR A 942 70.78 -29.54 -48.98
CA THR A 942 71.69 -30.34 -49.83
C THR A 942 73.09 -30.45 -49.21
N ILE A 943 73.66 -31.67 -49.18
CA ILE A 943 74.97 -31.98 -48.60
C ILE A 943 75.99 -32.33 -49.71
N GLY A 944 77.11 -31.60 -49.84
CA GLY A 944 78.13 -31.74 -50.91
C GLY A 944 79.42 -32.54 -50.60
N LYS A 945 80.22 -32.89 -51.64
CA LYS A 945 81.57 -33.52 -51.61
C LYS A 945 82.68 -32.45 -51.50
N GLY A 946 83.92 -32.76 -51.07
CA GLY A 946 85.00 -31.77 -50.88
C GLY A 946 86.29 -32.03 -51.70
N LEU A 947 87.01 -30.97 -52.08
CA LEU A 947 88.33 -30.94 -52.75
C LEU A 947 89.46 -30.66 -51.75
N ALA A 948 90.51 -31.49 -51.72
CA ALA A 948 91.63 -31.32 -50.79
C ALA A 948 92.77 -30.44 -51.35
N LEU A 949 93.25 -29.48 -50.58
CA LEU A 949 94.42 -28.65 -50.87
C LEU A 949 95.61 -29.07 -50.00
N LEU A 950 96.77 -29.26 -50.61
CA LEU A 950 98.05 -29.39 -49.90
C LEU A 950 98.70 -28.00 -49.73
N SER A 951 99.56 -27.83 -48.72
CA SER A 951 100.31 -26.58 -48.55
C SER A 951 101.18 -26.29 -49.79
N GLY A 952 101.25 -25.02 -50.21
CA GLY A 952 101.98 -24.61 -51.42
C GLY A 952 101.12 -24.62 -52.70
N TRP A 953 101.77 -24.85 -53.84
CA TRP A 953 101.15 -24.72 -55.17
C TRP A 953 100.39 -25.99 -55.59
N ASN A 954 99.08 -25.84 -55.80
CA ASN A 954 98.19 -26.88 -56.29
C ASN A 954 97.72 -26.50 -57.69
N LEU A 955 97.82 -27.42 -58.66
CA LEU A 955 97.32 -27.24 -60.00
C LEU A 955 95.97 -27.95 -60.14
N LEU A 956 94.91 -27.16 -60.23
CA LEU A 956 93.52 -27.62 -60.21
C LEU A 956 92.81 -27.25 -61.51
N GLY A 957 91.63 -27.83 -61.70
CA GLY A 957 90.85 -27.63 -62.92
C GLY A 957 89.36 -27.53 -62.63
N ASN A 958 88.67 -26.63 -63.33
CA ASN A 958 87.21 -26.66 -63.38
C ASN A 958 86.80 -27.74 -64.39
N THR A 959 86.41 -28.89 -63.86
CA THR A 959 85.96 -30.06 -64.63
C THR A 959 84.44 -30.14 -64.79
N SER A 960 83.71 -29.11 -64.35
CA SER A 960 82.25 -28.96 -64.55
C SER A 960 81.94 -28.15 -65.81
N ASP A 961 80.76 -28.37 -66.38
CA ASP A 961 80.17 -27.57 -67.45
C ASP A 961 79.65 -26.19 -66.98
N GLN A 962 79.72 -25.88 -65.68
CA GLN A 962 79.30 -24.59 -65.12
C GLN A 962 80.48 -23.66 -64.77
N PRO A 963 80.34 -22.34 -64.98
CA PRO A 963 81.31 -21.36 -64.49
C PRO A 963 81.23 -21.21 -62.97
N VAL A 964 82.39 -21.06 -62.32
CA VAL A 964 82.48 -20.89 -60.86
C VAL A 964 83.07 -19.53 -60.52
N ALA A 965 82.35 -18.77 -59.68
CA ALA A 965 82.86 -17.51 -59.14
C ALA A 965 84.04 -17.79 -58.19
N VAL A 966 85.20 -17.20 -58.48
CA VAL A 966 86.45 -17.49 -57.75
C VAL A 966 86.33 -17.10 -56.28
N ALA A 967 85.66 -15.97 -56.00
CA ALA A 967 85.43 -15.50 -54.64
C ALA A 967 84.47 -16.41 -53.82
N ALA A 968 83.54 -17.11 -54.48
CA ALA A 968 82.65 -18.03 -53.79
C ALA A 968 83.39 -19.29 -53.33
N LEU A 969 84.37 -19.76 -54.13
CA LEU A 969 85.14 -20.97 -53.84
C LEU A 969 86.38 -20.72 -52.97
N LEU A 970 87.11 -19.63 -53.22
CA LEU A 970 88.47 -19.41 -52.71
C LEU A 970 88.58 -18.15 -51.84
N SER A 971 87.52 -17.79 -51.11
CA SER A 971 87.48 -16.61 -50.21
C SER A 971 88.14 -16.81 -48.85
N ASP A 972 88.48 -18.04 -48.45
CA ASP A 972 89.10 -18.29 -47.14
C ASP A 972 90.55 -17.74 -47.11
N THR A 973 90.71 -16.56 -46.52
CA THR A 973 92.01 -15.87 -46.34
C THR A 973 92.97 -16.64 -45.44
N THR A 974 92.49 -17.60 -44.65
CA THR A 974 93.32 -18.46 -43.79
C THR A 974 93.88 -19.67 -44.54
N LEU A 975 93.25 -20.04 -45.66
CA LEU A 975 93.60 -21.22 -46.45
C LEU A 975 94.29 -20.85 -47.76
N VAL A 976 93.81 -19.84 -48.48
CA VAL A 976 94.28 -19.46 -49.82
C VAL A 976 95.09 -18.16 -49.77
N THR A 977 96.25 -18.16 -50.43
CA THR A 977 97.10 -16.97 -50.59
C THR A 977 96.79 -16.26 -51.90
N THR A 978 96.93 -16.97 -53.02
CA THR A 978 96.74 -16.42 -54.38
C THR A 978 96.26 -17.50 -55.33
N VAL A 979 95.54 -17.09 -56.37
CA VAL A 979 95.01 -17.95 -57.42
C VAL A 979 95.40 -17.36 -58.78
N TRP A 980 95.86 -18.21 -59.69
CA TRP A 980 96.40 -17.78 -60.98
C TRP A 980 95.85 -18.62 -62.13
N LYS A 981 95.42 -17.98 -63.20
CA LYS A 981 94.95 -18.63 -64.43
C LYS A 981 95.66 -18.03 -65.64
N TRP A 982 95.99 -18.86 -66.63
CA TRP A 982 96.53 -18.39 -67.90
C TRP A 982 95.41 -18.17 -68.92
N ASP A 983 95.36 -16.99 -69.53
CA ASP A 983 94.43 -16.69 -70.62
C ASP A 983 95.14 -16.86 -71.97
N ALA A 984 94.88 -17.97 -72.65
CA ALA A 984 95.47 -18.25 -73.96
C ALA A 984 94.86 -17.40 -75.10
N SER A 985 93.68 -16.80 -74.89
CA SER A 985 93.05 -15.92 -75.88
C SER A 985 93.67 -14.52 -75.90
N LYS A 986 94.18 -14.08 -74.75
CA LYS A 986 94.99 -12.87 -74.57
C LYS A 986 96.22 -13.25 -73.75
N PRO A 987 97.28 -13.78 -74.39
CA PRO A 987 98.41 -14.42 -73.71
C PRO A 987 98.93 -13.61 -72.51
N GLY A 988 98.55 -14.04 -71.31
CA GLY A 988 98.78 -13.31 -70.07
C GLY A 988 98.16 -14.00 -68.86
N TRP A 989 98.61 -13.59 -67.67
CA TRP A 989 98.13 -14.13 -66.41
C TRP A 989 96.92 -13.35 -65.87
N GLN A 990 95.95 -14.10 -65.33
CA GLN A 990 94.85 -13.59 -64.52
C GLN A 990 95.11 -13.93 -63.04
N PHE A 991 94.83 -12.98 -62.13
CA PHE A 991 95.21 -13.02 -60.72
C PHE A 991 94.02 -12.81 -59.78
N TYR A 992 93.95 -13.58 -58.70
CA TYR A 992 93.03 -13.39 -57.57
C TYR A 992 93.72 -13.62 -56.23
N THR A 993 93.32 -12.87 -55.20
CA THR A 993 93.66 -13.16 -53.80
C THR A 993 92.45 -12.85 -52.91
N PRO A 994 92.10 -13.70 -51.93
CA PRO A 994 91.01 -13.41 -51.00
C PRO A 994 91.35 -12.27 -50.02
N SER A 995 92.61 -11.85 -49.96
CA SER A 995 93.06 -10.77 -49.07
C SER A 995 92.74 -9.36 -49.57
N MET A 996 92.19 -9.22 -50.78
CA MET A 996 91.82 -7.96 -51.40
C MET A 996 90.34 -7.97 -51.80
N ASP A 997 89.68 -6.81 -51.71
CA ASP A 997 88.35 -6.62 -52.28
C ASP A 997 88.42 -6.48 -53.82
N THR A 998 87.25 -6.47 -54.48
CA THR A 998 87.13 -6.46 -55.94
C THR A 998 87.84 -5.28 -56.61
N ASN A 999 87.79 -4.10 -56.00
CA ASN A 999 88.40 -2.89 -56.59
C ASN A 999 89.92 -2.93 -56.42
N ALA A 1000 90.40 -3.24 -55.21
CA ALA A 1000 91.82 -3.37 -54.92
C ALA A 1000 92.48 -4.48 -55.76
N LEU A 1001 91.76 -5.57 -56.02
CA LEU A 1001 92.22 -6.66 -56.87
C LEU A 1001 92.43 -6.20 -58.33
N GLN A 1002 91.45 -5.48 -58.89
CA GLN A 1002 91.51 -4.97 -60.26
C GLN A 1002 92.67 -3.99 -60.46
N ASP A 1003 92.86 -3.07 -59.50
CA ASP A 1003 93.95 -2.10 -59.53
C ASP A 1003 95.32 -2.78 -59.42
N TYR A 1004 95.46 -3.72 -58.48
CA TYR A 1004 96.71 -4.47 -58.30
C TYR A 1004 97.07 -5.28 -59.56
N ALA A 1005 96.11 -6.04 -60.11
CA ALA A 1005 96.33 -6.85 -61.30
C ALA A 1005 96.79 -5.97 -62.48
N THR A 1006 96.08 -4.86 -62.73
CA THR A 1006 96.42 -3.92 -63.80
C THR A 1006 97.82 -3.33 -63.62
N SER A 1007 98.20 -2.95 -62.38
CA SER A 1007 99.51 -2.38 -62.07
C SER A 1007 100.70 -3.32 -62.34
N LYS A 1008 100.45 -4.64 -62.34
CA LYS A 1008 101.45 -5.68 -62.60
C LYS A 1008 101.38 -6.25 -64.02
N GLY A 1009 100.50 -5.73 -64.87
CA GLY A 1009 100.30 -6.23 -66.23
C GLY A 1009 99.50 -7.54 -66.31
N TYR A 1010 98.72 -7.85 -65.27
CA TYR A 1010 97.80 -8.99 -65.20
C TYR A 1010 96.35 -8.52 -65.36
N ALA A 1011 95.42 -9.46 -65.60
CA ALA A 1011 93.98 -9.20 -65.46
C ALA A 1011 93.45 -9.75 -64.13
N ALA A 1012 92.36 -9.20 -63.59
CA ALA A 1012 91.72 -9.75 -62.41
C ALA A 1012 90.96 -11.04 -62.75
N LEU A 1013 91.11 -12.08 -61.92
CA LEU A 1013 90.42 -13.35 -62.05
C LEU A 1013 89.14 -13.34 -61.20
N THR A 1014 87.98 -13.30 -61.84
CA THR A 1014 86.67 -13.28 -61.16
C THR A 1014 85.90 -14.58 -61.33
N VAL A 1015 86.11 -15.29 -62.45
CA VAL A 1015 85.40 -16.52 -62.80
C VAL A 1015 86.36 -17.56 -63.37
N LEU A 1016 86.17 -18.82 -62.96
CA LEU A 1016 86.76 -20.01 -63.55
C LEU A 1016 85.70 -20.67 -64.45
N ASN A 1017 85.88 -20.56 -65.76
CA ASN A 1017 84.98 -21.13 -66.76
C ASN A 1017 85.17 -22.64 -66.88
N PRO A 1018 84.19 -23.36 -67.48
CA PRO A 1018 84.30 -24.77 -67.78
C PRO A 1018 85.59 -25.10 -68.56
N GLY A 1019 86.37 -26.04 -68.04
CA GLY A 1019 87.63 -26.47 -68.65
C GLY A 1019 88.86 -25.63 -68.32
N ASP A 1020 88.73 -24.56 -67.52
CA ASP A 1020 89.87 -23.77 -67.10
C ASP A 1020 90.76 -24.57 -66.13
N GLY A 1021 92.07 -24.61 -66.43
CA GLY A 1021 93.08 -24.98 -65.45
C GLY A 1021 93.54 -23.74 -64.68
N PHE A 1022 93.83 -23.89 -63.39
CA PHE A 1022 94.27 -22.78 -62.54
C PHE A 1022 95.14 -23.26 -61.38
N TRP A 1023 95.99 -22.36 -60.91
CA TRP A 1023 96.86 -22.57 -59.77
C TRP A 1023 96.25 -21.99 -58.50
N VAL A 1024 96.35 -22.73 -57.40
CA VAL A 1024 96.03 -22.25 -56.06
C VAL A 1024 97.25 -22.38 -55.17
N ASN A 1025 97.69 -21.27 -54.58
CA ASN A 1025 98.71 -21.29 -53.54
C ASN A 1025 98.04 -21.31 -52.16
N ALA A 1026 98.09 -22.46 -51.48
CA ALA A 1026 97.47 -22.66 -50.18
C ALA A 1026 98.47 -22.49 -49.03
N LYS A 1027 98.06 -21.81 -47.94
CA LYS A 1027 98.89 -21.56 -46.74
C LYS A 1027 99.14 -22.81 -45.90
N ARG A 1028 98.19 -23.75 -45.93
CA ARG A 1028 98.16 -24.97 -45.12
C ARG A 1028 97.28 -26.03 -45.80
N LEU A 1029 97.27 -27.23 -45.23
CA LEU A 1029 96.33 -28.27 -45.62
C LEU A 1029 94.89 -27.87 -45.26
N GLY A 1030 93.95 -28.09 -46.18
CA GLY A 1030 92.53 -27.80 -45.96
C GLY A 1030 91.63 -28.36 -47.07
N ASN A 1031 90.32 -28.36 -46.84
CA ASN A 1031 89.34 -28.85 -47.80
C ASN A 1031 88.44 -27.70 -48.27
N LEU A 1032 88.28 -27.57 -49.57
CA LEU A 1032 87.24 -26.74 -50.17
C LEU A 1032 85.98 -27.59 -50.31
N VAL A 1033 84.81 -26.97 -50.15
CA VAL A 1033 83.56 -27.58 -50.61
C VAL A 1033 83.65 -27.64 -52.14
N ASP A 1034 83.45 -28.82 -52.72
CA ASP A 1034 83.49 -28.98 -54.17
C ASP A 1034 82.36 -28.18 -54.82
N PRO A 1035 82.65 -27.08 -55.53
CA PRO A 1035 81.64 -26.26 -56.16
C PRO A 1035 81.33 -26.73 -57.58
N PHE A 1036 82.06 -27.73 -58.11
CA PHE A 1036 82.00 -28.17 -59.51
C PHE A 1036 80.81 -29.13 -59.71
N VAL A 1037 79.66 -28.76 -59.17
CA VAL A 1037 78.40 -29.49 -59.30
C VAL A 1037 77.83 -29.18 -60.69
N GLY A 1038 77.92 -30.14 -61.62
CA GLY A 1038 77.45 -30.00 -63.00
C GLY A 1038 77.78 -31.23 -63.86
N GLN A 1039 77.51 -31.16 -65.16
CA GLN A 1039 77.90 -32.23 -66.08
C GLN A 1039 79.43 -32.22 -66.29
N PRO A 1040 80.08 -33.38 -66.52
CA PRO A 1040 81.53 -33.46 -66.69
C PRO A 1040 81.99 -32.77 -67.98
N TYR A 1041 82.95 -31.84 -67.87
CA TYR A 1041 83.52 -31.10 -68.98
C TYR A 1041 84.56 -31.93 -69.76
N THR A 1042 84.38 -32.03 -71.07
CA THR A 1042 85.30 -32.72 -71.99
C THR A 1042 86.08 -31.71 -72.85
N LEU A 1043 87.41 -31.77 -72.80
CA LEU A 1043 88.30 -30.87 -73.54
C LEU A 1043 88.41 -31.30 -75.02
N GLY A 1044 88.05 -30.40 -75.94
CA GLY A 1044 88.22 -30.57 -77.39
C GLY A 1044 89.31 -29.67 -77.98
N ALA A 1045 89.62 -29.86 -79.27
CA ALA A 1045 90.71 -29.13 -79.92
C ALA A 1045 90.35 -27.70 -80.35
N ALA A 1046 89.07 -27.38 -80.57
CA ALA A 1046 88.58 -26.03 -80.81
C ALA A 1046 88.81 -25.07 -79.63
N GLN A 1047 88.86 -25.61 -78.40
CA GLN A 1047 89.08 -24.85 -77.17
C GLN A 1047 90.56 -24.49 -76.95
N LEU A 1048 91.50 -25.18 -77.62
CA LEU A 1048 92.93 -24.92 -77.52
C LEU A 1048 93.39 -23.87 -78.54
N LYS A 1049 94.09 -22.83 -78.06
CA LYS A 1049 94.75 -21.80 -78.88
C LYS A 1049 96.18 -22.22 -79.23
N LYS A 1050 96.73 -21.69 -80.33
CA LYS A 1050 98.14 -21.89 -80.69
C LYS A 1050 99.05 -21.37 -79.57
N GLY A 1051 100.06 -22.14 -79.19
CA GLY A 1051 100.93 -21.88 -78.03
C GLY A 1051 100.42 -22.51 -76.73
N TRP A 1052 100.78 -21.91 -75.59
CA TRP A 1052 100.48 -22.43 -74.25
C TRP A 1052 99.02 -22.22 -73.84
N ASN A 1053 98.41 -23.27 -73.29
CA ASN A 1053 97.08 -23.27 -72.68
C ASN A 1053 97.14 -23.95 -71.31
N LEU A 1054 96.40 -23.43 -70.34
CA LEU A 1054 96.21 -24.03 -69.01
C LEU A 1054 94.75 -24.47 -68.87
N VAL A 1055 94.52 -25.78 -68.83
CA VAL A 1055 93.20 -26.39 -69.06
C VAL A 1055 92.95 -27.57 -68.14
N ALA A 1056 91.72 -28.08 -68.15
CA ALA A 1056 91.27 -29.23 -67.38
C ALA A 1056 90.27 -30.09 -68.19
N THR A 1057 90.11 -31.35 -67.80
CA THR A 1057 89.07 -32.24 -68.36
C THR A 1057 88.66 -33.30 -67.34
N ALA A 1058 87.38 -33.66 -67.33
CA ALA A 1058 86.82 -34.71 -66.47
C ALA A 1058 87.07 -36.15 -66.98
N ALA A 1059 87.74 -36.32 -68.13
CA ALA A 1059 87.72 -37.56 -68.90
C ALA A 1059 88.57 -38.73 -68.34
N ASN A 1060 89.34 -38.55 -67.27
CA ASN A 1060 90.26 -39.56 -66.69
C ASN A 1060 91.15 -40.26 -67.75
N VAL A 1061 91.79 -39.45 -68.60
CA VAL A 1061 92.52 -39.90 -69.79
C VAL A 1061 94.04 -39.86 -69.58
N THR A 1062 94.77 -40.65 -70.38
CA THR A 1062 96.23 -40.50 -70.49
C THR A 1062 96.57 -39.34 -71.44
N PRO A 1063 97.73 -38.68 -71.29
CA PRO A 1063 98.15 -37.63 -72.23
C PRO A 1063 98.17 -38.07 -73.69
N ALA A 1064 98.54 -39.32 -73.97
CA ALA A 1064 98.52 -39.89 -75.30
C ALA A 1064 97.10 -40.04 -75.87
N ALA A 1065 96.15 -40.49 -75.05
CA ALA A 1065 94.75 -40.59 -75.45
C ALA A 1065 94.12 -39.20 -75.68
N LEU A 1066 94.46 -38.23 -74.83
CA LEU A 1066 94.05 -36.83 -75.04
C LEU A 1066 94.65 -36.26 -76.33
N ASN A 1067 95.94 -36.46 -76.58
CA ASN A 1067 96.58 -35.99 -77.81
C ASN A 1067 95.94 -36.59 -79.07
N GLN A 1068 95.47 -37.84 -79.02
CA GLN A 1068 94.70 -38.46 -80.11
C GLN A 1068 93.30 -37.85 -80.25
N SER A 1069 92.58 -37.61 -79.14
CA SER A 1069 91.23 -37.05 -79.17
C SER A 1069 91.17 -35.60 -79.67
N LEU A 1070 92.30 -34.90 -79.69
CA LEU A 1070 92.43 -33.52 -80.18
C LEU A 1070 92.63 -33.42 -81.71
N THR A 1071 92.46 -34.50 -82.47
CA THR A 1071 92.59 -34.47 -83.94
C THR A 1071 91.35 -33.83 -84.58
N ASP A 1072 91.38 -32.51 -84.82
CA ASP A 1072 90.34 -31.79 -85.56
C ASP A 1072 90.34 -32.20 -87.05
N THR A 1073 89.28 -32.87 -87.51
CA THR A 1073 88.77 -32.92 -88.91
C THR A 1073 89.78 -32.89 -90.08
N LEU A 1074 90.92 -33.57 -89.99
CA LEU A 1074 91.82 -33.77 -91.13
C LEU A 1074 91.33 -34.97 -91.95
N ASN A 1075 90.89 -34.67 -93.17
CA ASN A 1075 90.52 -35.63 -94.21
C ASN A 1075 91.64 -35.62 -95.27
N PRO A 1076 92.39 -36.71 -95.51
CA PRO A 1076 92.21 -38.07 -94.96
C PRO A 1076 92.80 -38.28 -93.54
N PRO A 1077 92.35 -39.33 -92.82
CA PRO A 1077 92.84 -39.70 -91.49
C PRO A 1077 94.34 -40.04 -91.47
N PRO A 1078 95.04 -39.85 -90.33
CA PRO A 1078 96.45 -40.26 -90.21
C PRO A 1078 96.62 -41.77 -90.39
N THR A 1079 97.72 -42.17 -91.02
CA THR A 1079 98.08 -43.56 -91.27
C THR A 1079 98.21 -44.34 -89.96
N VAL A 1080 97.57 -45.51 -89.88
CA VAL A 1080 97.63 -46.42 -88.70
C VAL A 1080 99.09 -46.67 -88.32
N GLY A 1081 99.48 -46.30 -87.10
CA GLY A 1081 100.85 -46.43 -86.58
C GLY A 1081 101.63 -45.12 -86.44
N THR A 1082 101.07 -43.97 -86.82
CA THR A 1082 101.69 -42.64 -86.63
C THR A 1082 101.08 -41.90 -85.44
N VAL A 1083 101.90 -41.31 -84.56
CA VAL A 1083 101.44 -40.50 -83.42
C VAL A 1083 101.07 -39.09 -83.93
N PRO A 1084 99.82 -38.62 -83.79
CA PRO A 1084 99.43 -37.28 -84.20
C PRO A 1084 100.22 -36.21 -83.43
N LEU A 1085 100.74 -35.19 -84.10
CA LEU A 1085 101.46 -34.07 -83.46
C LEU A 1085 100.51 -32.91 -83.14
N ASN A 1086 99.37 -33.20 -82.50
CA ASN A 1086 98.36 -32.19 -82.13
C ASN A 1086 98.84 -31.29 -80.99
N LEU A 1087 99.79 -31.77 -80.20
CA LEU A 1087 100.48 -31.03 -79.13
C LEU A 1087 101.99 -31.07 -79.37
N THR A 1088 102.71 -30.04 -78.93
CA THR A 1088 104.18 -30.09 -78.83
C THR A 1088 104.60 -30.68 -77.49
N SER A 1089 103.90 -30.36 -76.41
CA SER A 1089 104.09 -30.95 -75.08
C SER A 1089 102.87 -30.77 -74.18
N LEU A 1090 102.75 -31.61 -73.15
CA LEU A 1090 101.77 -31.55 -72.06
C LEU A 1090 102.48 -31.70 -70.72
N TRP A 1091 102.05 -30.92 -69.73
CA TRP A 1091 102.66 -30.87 -68.41
C TRP A 1091 101.61 -30.88 -67.30
N ALA A 1092 101.82 -31.65 -66.25
CA ALA A 1092 100.98 -31.61 -65.04
C ALA A 1092 101.86 -31.52 -63.78
N TRP A 1093 101.38 -30.85 -62.75
CA TRP A 1093 102.15 -30.65 -61.53
C TRP A 1093 101.81 -31.68 -60.45
N ASP A 1094 102.84 -32.29 -59.86
CA ASP A 1094 102.71 -33.12 -58.66
C ASP A 1094 103.13 -32.30 -57.43
N ASN A 1095 102.15 -31.82 -56.66
CA ASN A 1095 102.44 -31.02 -55.47
C ASN A 1095 103.21 -31.84 -54.42
N SER A 1096 102.85 -33.11 -54.22
CA SER A 1096 103.46 -33.97 -53.19
C SER A 1096 104.97 -34.18 -53.40
N ARG A 1097 105.43 -34.13 -54.65
CA ARG A 1097 106.83 -34.32 -55.02
C ARG A 1097 107.51 -33.04 -55.51
N SER A 1098 106.75 -31.95 -55.67
CA SER A 1098 107.20 -30.70 -56.30
C SER A 1098 107.91 -30.91 -57.65
N LYS A 1099 107.35 -31.78 -58.50
CA LYS A 1099 107.90 -32.13 -59.81
C LYS A 1099 106.85 -32.05 -60.90
N TRP A 1100 107.32 -31.79 -62.13
CA TRP A 1100 106.49 -31.78 -63.32
C TRP A 1100 106.41 -33.15 -63.97
N TYR A 1101 105.20 -33.62 -64.27
CA TYR A 1101 104.97 -34.64 -65.27
C TYR A 1101 105.12 -34.04 -66.67
N PHE A 1102 105.77 -34.77 -67.58
CA PHE A 1102 106.04 -34.32 -68.95
C PHE A 1102 105.60 -35.36 -69.98
N TYR A 1103 104.98 -34.87 -71.06
CA TYR A 1103 104.62 -35.66 -72.22
C TYR A 1103 104.89 -34.87 -73.50
N ALA A 1104 105.46 -35.49 -74.53
CA ALA A 1104 105.65 -34.88 -75.84
C ALA A 1104 105.45 -35.93 -76.95
N PRO A 1105 104.48 -35.74 -77.86
CA PRO A 1105 104.13 -36.77 -78.84
C PRO A 1105 105.20 -36.97 -79.91
N ASN A 1106 106.04 -35.96 -80.20
CA ASN A 1106 107.18 -36.10 -81.11
C ASN A 1106 108.26 -37.05 -80.56
N LEU A 1107 108.56 -36.98 -79.25
CA LEU A 1107 109.48 -37.90 -78.58
C LEU A 1107 108.86 -39.29 -78.44
N GLN A 1108 107.53 -39.37 -78.24
CA GLN A 1108 106.82 -40.64 -78.24
C GLN A 1108 106.89 -41.32 -79.62
N ALA A 1109 106.70 -40.57 -80.71
CA ALA A 1109 106.76 -41.07 -82.09
C ALA A 1109 108.11 -41.70 -82.45
N GLN A 1110 109.20 -41.32 -81.77
CA GLN A 1110 110.56 -41.84 -81.96
C GLN A 1110 110.82 -43.17 -81.23
N GLY A 1111 109.79 -43.82 -80.67
CA GLY A 1111 109.90 -45.17 -80.09
C GLY A 1111 109.66 -45.26 -78.58
N GLY A 1112 109.05 -44.25 -77.94
CA GLY A 1112 108.64 -44.25 -76.53
C GLY A 1112 109.77 -44.12 -75.51
N THR A 1113 110.92 -44.80 -75.71
CA THR A 1113 112.08 -44.74 -74.81
C THR A 1113 112.73 -43.35 -74.79
N GLU A 1114 112.68 -42.62 -75.89
CA GLU A 1114 113.22 -41.25 -75.98
C GLU A 1114 112.46 -40.25 -75.10
N LEU A 1115 111.14 -40.40 -74.97
CA LEU A 1115 110.34 -39.57 -74.05
C LEU A 1115 110.75 -39.81 -72.60
N LEU A 1116 110.93 -41.07 -72.21
CA LEU A 1116 111.35 -41.46 -70.88
C LEU A 1116 112.76 -40.96 -70.55
N ASN A 1117 113.71 -41.12 -71.49
CA ASN A 1117 115.08 -40.63 -71.36
C ASN A 1117 115.14 -39.11 -71.25
N TYR A 1118 114.36 -38.40 -72.09
CA TYR A 1118 114.29 -36.95 -72.03
C TYR A 1118 113.72 -36.46 -70.69
N ALA A 1119 112.59 -37.02 -70.25
CA ALA A 1119 111.97 -36.69 -68.97
C ALA A 1119 112.95 -36.91 -67.81
N ALA A 1120 113.62 -38.06 -67.77
CA ALA A 1120 114.63 -38.37 -66.77
C ALA A 1120 115.83 -37.40 -66.82
N SER A 1121 116.36 -37.08 -68.01
CA SER A 1121 117.49 -36.16 -68.18
C SER A 1121 117.21 -34.72 -67.69
N LYS A 1122 115.93 -34.34 -67.63
CA LYS A 1122 115.47 -33.03 -67.15
C LYS A 1122 114.89 -33.07 -65.74
N GLY A 1123 114.86 -34.24 -65.09
CA GLY A 1123 114.31 -34.43 -63.76
C GLY A 1123 112.78 -34.40 -63.68
N TYR A 1124 112.09 -34.55 -64.82
CA TYR A 1124 110.64 -34.64 -64.92
C TYR A 1124 110.13 -36.05 -64.60
N LEU A 1125 108.86 -36.14 -64.23
CA LEU A 1125 108.14 -37.37 -64.04
C LEU A 1125 107.49 -37.83 -65.36
N ASP A 1126 107.42 -39.13 -65.56
CA ASP A 1126 106.74 -39.72 -66.71
C ASP A 1126 105.29 -40.12 -66.35
N PHE A 1127 104.35 -39.81 -67.22
CA PHE A 1127 102.93 -40.13 -66.99
C PHE A 1127 102.65 -41.63 -67.06
N THR A 1128 103.35 -42.37 -67.92
CA THR A 1128 103.11 -43.81 -68.12
C THR A 1128 103.67 -44.64 -66.98
N ALA A 1129 104.91 -44.36 -66.54
CA ALA A 1129 105.56 -45.07 -65.43
C ALA A 1129 104.86 -44.86 -64.08
N SER A 1130 104.20 -43.72 -63.88
CA SER A 1130 103.48 -43.38 -62.64
C SER A 1130 102.01 -43.80 -62.64
N GLY A 1131 101.46 -44.21 -63.79
CA GLY A 1131 100.03 -44.41 -63.97
C GLY A 1131 99.20 -43.12 -63.82
N LYS A 1132 99.82 -41.94 -63.80
CA LYS A 1132 99.12 -40.66 -63.64
C LYS A 1132 98.23 -40.40 -64.86
N ARG A 1133 96.96 -40.08 -64.57
CA ARG A 1133 95.95 -39.66 -65.54
C ARG A 1133 95.55 -38.21 -65.30
N LEU A 1134 94.92 -37.63 -66.32
CA LEU A 1134 94.26 -36.33 -66.27
C LEU A 1134 92.81 -36.59 -65.82
N ASP A 1135 92.58 -36.46 -64.52
CA ASP A 1135 91.37 -36.84 -63.79
C ASP A 1135 90.58 -35.64 -63.25
N ASP A 1136 89.40 -35.93 -62.69
CA ASP A 1136 88.45 -34.93 -62.17
C ASP A 1136 89.11 -34.01 -61.12
N GLY A 1137 88.94 -32.69 -61.29
CA GLY A 1137 89.60 -31.65 -60.48
C GLY A 1137 91.07 -31.34 -60.81
N THR A 1138 91.72 -32.05 -61.75
CA THR A 1138 93.13 -31.84 -62.11
C THR A 1138 93.29 -30.84 -63.26
N GLY A 1139 94.13 -29.81 -63.05
CA GLY A 1139 94.60 -28.91 -64.11
C GLY A 1139 95.90 -29.38 -64.76
N PHE A 1140 96.14 -28.98 -66.01
CA PHE A 1140 97.38 -29.28 -66.73
C PHE A 1140 97.66 -28.25 -67.84
N TRP A 1141 98.92 -28.14 -68.23
CA TRP A 1141 99.38 -27.32 -69.34
C TRP A 1141 99.49 -28.12 -70.62
N VAL A 1142 99.12 -27.51 -71.73
CA VAL A 1142 99.39 -28.02 -73.08
C VAL A 1142 99.95 -26.92 -73.97
N ASN A 1143 100.87 -27.28 -74.85
CA ASN A 1143 101.39 -26.37 -75.87
C ASN A 1143 100.98 -26.87 -77.26
N LYS A 1144 100.13 -26.12 -77.96
CA LYS A 1144 99.61 -26.47 -79.29
C LYS A 1144 100.51 -25.85 -80.38
N PRO A 1145 100.99 -26.63 -81.36
CA PRO A 1145 101.94 -26.16 -82.39
C PRO A 1145 101.43 -25.00 -83.25
#